data_AF-A0A0M2HLA3-F1
#
_entry.id   AF-A0A0M2HLA3-F1
#
_cell.length_a   1.000
_cell.length_b   1.000
_cell.length_c   1.000
_cell.angle_alpha   90.00
_cell.angle_beta   90.00
_cell.angle_gamma   90.00
#
_symmetry.space_group_name_H-M   'P 1'
#
loop_
_entity.id
_entity.type
_entity.pdbx_description
1 polymer ?
#
loop_
_entity_poly.entity_id
_entity_poly.type
_entity_poly.pdbx_seq_one_letter_code
_entity_poly.pdbx_strand_id
1 'polypeptide(L)'
;MTRATRRGILAVVTVLVLVALGAGIGLAVGDALGIRTEPAEQMQPAAATVAEVSETVAPPEITALDVPTTERVGVAVDELLDAIADAPERSGELALSVAPVVDDEPGSADDPASDESESAPDSTGPATADTAHDSYSLTGDAAALRITADTDAGVTRAIYDLARAVRAGTSVAGLVGEHEASVLPLRMTDLGAVGVTPDPAAWEAGTDYSHASEAFADVILPEAPYIDEAALAAAYDDFDVFLRHSLANGFNAVAFPGFVEFVTFDDAPGGPVYAEGDDHRDKALALREAFTPFWDRADELGVQVMLRTDMLALTTPLQQHLEAEFGSLDTENPEFWQTYTAGLDELYAASPALDGVLIRIGEAGDVYDVDGWDVYSALAVTSVDAVRAMLEAFTAQAEASFREVIFRTWSVGVGAVGDMHTNAESYEAVLGGIDSPALIVSTKYTLGDFYSWLPLNDTLEQGEQRRIVEFQSRREFENFGAFANDLGAEYQWAMQQLLAANDRIEGAWVWTQDGGPWRAGPMSLYLKSGFWQLYELNTQLAAALAVDPDADVSAVTAAWAREWFSDDPATVSAIARAMTSSREAISQGLYIEQFADKRVFAIGLEPPPMMWIFEWDILTGDSAVLDVLYSVVRDSGDGAVEAAIARGADAVAAAERMSALVEETDASTWRDPAMRDALTGALGYELDTLKLLGAYRETILHRGEWHDTASAGAYAAWEDAKSRFEVLAAEHLEKYTGDLDHPAYNLTAAELGIERSERDLAMAWIARILLVLAAAWVVIGMLAARTRLVRRPGAAAARASWIASTRPWRARESTLGMLELDRWLMLGIPAALLVATRAVQTSLLSWSHLAITLGGWLVFALVVRLCVGRRSPWPVIAAVGGVVVLRCILTLAALSFTGPGGYWFAFWTDPVLRTIYIALAFAGFVWAFVAAGWALATHFGARRATGFVLAAVGAALAVPAVIIGAIGLETALTQWNDEMGLLPWGLARILGITTYLEIPVETPWFASVLGAGLAVLGAILALPGKRPFVDQTEDAAPAGVDS
;
A
#
# COMPACT_ATOMS: atom_id res chain seq x y z
N MET A 1 -36.57 -43.49 30.77
CA MET A 1 -36.57 -42.02 30.57
C MET A 1 -37.92 -41.56 30.03
N THR A 2 -38.50 -40.50 30.59
CA THR A 2 -39.72 -39.89 30.03
C THR A 2 -39.40 -39.16 28.71
N ARG A 3 -40.41 -38.97 27.84
CA ARG A 3 -40.28 -38.20 26.58
C ARG A 3 -39.77 -36.77 26.83
N ALA A 4 -40.09 -36.19 27.99
CA ALA A 4 -39.60 -34.88 28.42
C ALA A 4 -38.11 -34.90 28.77
N THR A 5 -37.64 -35.94 29.48
CA THR A 5 -36.22 -36.12 29.81
C THR A 5 -35.38 -36.31 28.53
N ARG A 6 -35.85 -37.09 27.55
CA ARG A 6 -35.16 -37.29 26.27
C ARG A 6 -35.02 -35.99 25.46
N ARG A 7 -36.08 -35.17 25.41
CA ARG A 7 -36.04 -33.87 24.71
C ARG A 7 -35.12 -32.86 25.41
N GLY A 8 -35.09 -32.88 26.75
CA GLY A 8 -34.15 -32.07 27.53
C GLY A 8 -32.69 -32.43 27.22
N ILE A 9 -32.35 -33.72 27.23
CA ILE A 9 -31.00 -34.18 26.88
C ILE A 9 -30.64 -33.80 25.45
N LEU A 10 -31.55 -34.01 24.49
CA LEU A 10 -31.33 -33.62 23.10
C LEU A 10 -31.04 -32.11 22.97
N ALA A 11 -31.77 -31.26 23.69
CA ALA A 11 -31.52 -29.81 23.69
C ALA A 11 -30.12 -29.46 24.22
N VAL A 12 -29.69 -30.07 25.32
CA VAL A 12 -28.34 -29.85 25.87
C VAL A 12 -27.28 -30.31 24.89
N VAL A 13 -27.43 -31.52 24.30
CA VAL A 13 -26.50 -32.03 23.30
C VAL A 13 -26.45 -31.11 22.08
N THR A 14 -27.58 -30.64 21.57
CA THR A 14 -27.62 -29.69 20.45
C THR A 14 -26.89 -28.39 20.79
N VAL A 15 -27.12 -27.80 21.97
CA VAL A 15 -26.41 -26.58 22.39
C VAL A 15 -24.91 -26.82 22.50
N LEU A 16 -24.46 -27.93 23.09
CA LEU A 16 -23.04 -28.28 23.18
C LEU A 16 -22.40 -28.44 21.79
N VAL A 17 -23.09 -29.10 20.86
CA VAL A 17 -22.63 -29.23 19.46
C VAL A 17 -22.53 -27.86 18.79
N LEU A 18 -23.54 -26.99 18.97
CA LEU A 18 -23.52 -25.65 18.38
C LEU A 18 -22.40 -24.77 18.96
N VAL A 19 -22.12 -24.86 20.26
CA VAL A 19 -21.00 -24.16 20.89
C VAL A 19 -19.67 -24.72 20.38
N ALA A 20 -19.54 -26.04 20.24
CA ALA A 20 -18.32 -26.65 19.69
C ALA A 20 -18.07 -26.24 18.22
N LEU A 21 -19.12 -26.22 17.39
CA LEU A 21 -19.02 -25.70 16.02
C LEU A 21 -18.67 -24.21 16.00
N GLY A 22 -19.30 -23.42 16.86
CA GLY A 22 -18.99 -22.01 16.99
C GLY A 22 -17.56 -21.75 17.47
N ALA A 23 -17.02 -22.59 18.35
CA ALA A 23 -15.61 -22.52 18.76
C ALA A 23 -14.68 -22.86 17.59
N GLY A 24 -15.03 -23.88 16.78
CA GLY A 24 -14.30 -24.17 15.54
C GLY A 24 -14.29 -22.98 14.56
N ILE A 25 -15.41 -22.27 14.42
CA ILE A 25 -15.48 -21.03 13.64
C ILE A 25 -14.61 -19.93 14.27
N GLY A 26 -14.66 -19.78 15.59
CA GLY A 26 -13.84 -18.79 16.30
C GLY A 26 -12.34 -19.02 16.11
N LEU A 27 -11.90 -20.28 16.12
CA LEU A 27 -10.52 -20.67 15.79
C LEU A 27 -10.20 -20.36 14.34
N ALA A 28 -11.06 -20.77 13.40
CA ALA A 28 -10.84 -20.48 11.97
C ALA A 28 -10.78 -18.98 11.66
N VAL A 29 -11.58 -18.15 12.34
CA VAL A 29 -11.48 -16.68 12.26
C VAL A 29 -10.16 -16.19 12.86
N GLY A 30 -9.71 -16.76 13.98
CA GLY A 30 -8.41 -16.44 14.56
C GLY A 30 -7.25 -16.76 13.61
N ASP A 31 -7.28 -17.93 13.00
CA ASP A 31 -6.28 -18.38 12.02
C ASP A 31 -6.30 -17.48 10.76
N ALA A 32 -7.49 -17.14 10.26
CA ALA A 32 -7.65 -16.26 9.09
C ALA A 32 -7.20 -14.81 9.35
N LEU A 33 -7.38 -14.30 10.57
CA LEU A 33 -6.84 -12.99 10.94
C LEU A 33 -5.31 -13.01 11.01
N GLY A 34 -4.70 -14.14 11.34
CA GLY A 34 -3.25 -14.34 11.23
C GLY A 34 -2.38 -13.37 12.03
N ILE A 35 -2.93 -12.66 13.03
CA ILE A 35 -2.23 -11.58 13.74
C ILE A 35 -1.03 -12.16 14.50
N ARG A 36 0.18 -11.81 14.04
CA ARG A 36 1.45 -12.16 14.67
C ARG A 36 2.47 -11.05 14.48
N THR A 37 3.48 -11.03 15.34
CA THR A 37 4.61 -10.10 15.24
C THR A 37 5.92 -10.84 15.32
N GLU A 38 6.91 -10.33 14.61
CA GLU A 38 8.30 -10.77 14.63
C GLU A 38 9.21 -9.54 14.77
N PRO A 39 10.39 -9.65 15.41
CA PRO A 39 11.34 -8.53 15.42
C PRO A 39 11.73 -8.15 13.98
N ALA A 40 11.71 -6.85 13.67
CA ALA A 40 12.30 -6.33 12.44
C ALA A 40 13.78 -6.02 12.68
N GLU A 41 14.68 -6.60 11.88
CA GLU A 41 16.10 -6.26 11.94
C GLU A 41 16.31 -4.82 11.43
N GLN A 42 16.73 -3.92 12.31
CA GLN A 42 16.90 -2.52 11.99
C GLN A 42 18.26 -2.26 11.35
N MET A 43 18.28 -1.40 10.34
CA MET A 43 19.53 -0.86 9.79
C MET A 43 20.31 -0.12 10.88
N GLN A 44 21.64 -0.13 10.78
CA GLN A 44 22.53 0.44 11.81
C GLN A 44 23.51 1.45 11.21
N PRO A 45 23.02 2.53 10.58
CA PRO A 45 23.89 3.55 10.04
C PRO A 45 24.70 4.23 11.15
N ALA A 46 25.86 4.77 10.78
CA ALA A 46 26.61 5.65 11.66
C ALA A 46 25.76 6.90 11.99
N ALA A 47 26.01 7.51 13.15
CA ALA A 47 25.37 8.78 13.47
C ALA A 47 25.74 9.84 12.43
N ALA A 48 24.77 10.60 11.94
CA ALA A 48 25.02 11.71 11.04
C ALA A 48 26.01 12.71 11.67
N THR A 49 26.92 13.22 10.85
CA THR A 49 27.93 14.20 11.26
C THR A 49 27.88 15.42 10.37
N VAL A 50 28.61 16.47 10.75
CA VAL A 50 28.70 17.71 9.98
C VAL A 50 30.14 17.92 9.58
N ALA A 51 30.39 18.06 8.28
CA ALA A 51 31.70 18.39 7.76
C ALA A 51 32.18 19.76 8.24
N GLU A 52 33.50 19.95 8.30
CA GLU A 52 34.08 21.28 8.51
C GLU A 52 33.83 22.14 7.27
N VAL A 53 32.98 23.16 7.42
CA VAL A 53 32.68 24.09 6.33
C VAL A 53 33.74 25.19 6.28
N SER A 54 34.58 25.16 5.24
CA SER A 54 35.62 26.16 4.98
C SER A 54 35.10 27.34 4.15
N GLU A 55 35.86 28.44 4.13
CA GLU A 55 35.60 29.57 3.23
C GLU A 55 35.58 29.13 1.76
N THR A 56 34.64 29.68 0.98
CA THR A 56 34.53 29.40 -0.45
C THR A 56 35.81 29.80 -1.19
N VAL A 57 36.34 28.88 -2.00
CA VAL A 57 37.46 29.15 -2.90
C VAL A 57 36.93 29.68 -4.22
N ALA A 58 37.28 30.93 -4.57
CA ALA A 58 36.89 31.51 -5.85
C ALA A 58 37.49 30.70 -7.02
N PRO A 59 36.68 30.24 -7.98
CA PRO A 59 37.19 29.48 -9.13
C PRO A 59 38.04 30.35 -10.07
N PRO A 60 38.94 29.74 -10.85
CA PRO A 60 39.71 30.46 -11.87
C PRO A 60 38.86 30.78 -13.11
N GLU A 61 39.26 31.79 -13.88
CA GLU A 61 38.73 32.02 -15.23
C GLU A 61 39.38 31.04 -16.22
N ILE A 62 38.58 30.34 -17.03
CA ILE A 62 39.13 29.46 -18.09
C ILE A 62 39.60 30.32 -19.26
N THR A 63 40.92 30.35 -19.49
CA THR A 63 41.56 31.15 -20.55
C THR A 63 41.96 30.34 -21.77
N ALA A 64 42.11 29.02 -21.61
CA ALA A 64 42.36 28.08 -22.69
C ALA A 64 41.67 26.75 -22.41
N LEU A 65 40.98 26.22 -23.41
CA LEU A 65 40.28 24.94 -23.37
C LEU A 65 40.73 24.12 -24.58
N ASP A 66 41.41 23.00 -24.34
CA ASP A 66 41.85 22.04 -25.35
C ASP A 66 41.30 20.65 -25.01
N VAL A 67 40.01 20.47 -25.29
CA VAL A 67 39.21 19.27 -24.98
C VAL A 67 38.58 18.71 -26.26
N PRO A 68 38.20 17.42 -26.31
CA PRO A 68 37.45 16.86 -27.43
C PRO A 68 36.18 17.68 -27.76
N THR A 69 35.84 17.77 -29.05
CA THR A 69 34.68 18.52 -29.54
C THR A 69 33.43 17.65 -29.70
N THR A 70 33.31 16.57 -28.93
CA THR A 70 32.11 15.73 -28.92
C THR A 70 31.00 16.42 -28.13
N GLU A 71 29.74 16.15 -28.48
CA GLU A 71 28.60 16.80 -27.81
C GLU A 71 28.57 16.49 -26.30
N ARG A 72 28.81 15.23 -25.93
CA ARG A 72 28.95 14.79 -24.53
C ARG A 72 29.96 15.60 -23.72
N VAL A 73 31.15 15.83 -24.28
CA VAL A 73 32.19 16.65 -23.63
C VAL A 73 31.79 18.14 -23.62
N GLY A 74 31.16 18.61 -24.71
CA GLY A 74 30.64 19.97 -24.81
C GLY A 74 29.64 20.30 -23.69
N VAL A 75 28.67 19.43 -23.44
CA VAL A 75 27.69 19.61 -22.35
C VAL A 75 28.37 19.63 -20.97
N ALA A 76 29.36 18.77 -20.72
CA ALA A 76 30.11 18.82 -19.47
C ALA A 76 30.92 20.11 -19.32
N VAL A 77 31.49 20.62 -20.41
CA VAL A 77 32.18 21.92 -20.43
C VAL A 77 31.21 23.06 -20.14
N ASP A 78 30.02 23.05 -20.72
CA ASP A 78 28.98 24.04 -20.46
C ASP A 78 28.64 24.07 -18.97
N GLU A 79 28.45 22.90 -18.34
CA GLU A 79 28.21 22.80 -16.89
C GLU A 79 29.36 23.37 -16.05
N LEU A 80 30.63 23.09 -16.42
CA LEU A 80 31.79 23.69 -15.75
C LEU A 80 31.83 25.22 -15.92
N LEU A 81 31.54 25.72 -17.12
CA LEU A 81 31.52 27.15 -17.42
C LEU A 81 30.39 27.84 -16.66
N ASP A 82 29.22 27.22 -16.56
CA ASP A 82 28.07 27.71 -15.80
C ASP A 82 28.36 27.74 -14.30
N ALA A 83 28.96 26.68 -13.74
CA ALA A 83 29.40 26.67 -12.34
C ALA A 83 30.39 27.81 -12.03
N ILE A 84 31.35 28.08 -12.94
CA ILE A 84 32.27 29.22 -12.83
C ILE A 84 31.53 30.55 -13.03
N ALA A 85 30.52 30.58 -13.89
CA ALA A 85 29.71 31.77 -14.16
C ALA A 85 28.88 32.19 -12.94
N ASP A 86 28.32 31.22 -12.24
CA ASP A 86 27.47 31.40 -11.06
C ASP A 86 28.26 31.82 -9.81
N ALA A 87 29.57 31.53 -9.79
CA ALA A 87 30.41 31.91 -8.66
C ALA A 87 30.47 33.44 -8.47
N PRO A 88 30.33 33.93 -7.21
CA PRO A 88 30.24 35.37 -6.92
C PRO A 88 31.54 36.12 -7.23
N GLU A 89 32.68 35.44 -7.10
CA GLU A 89 34.01 35.96 -7.39
C GLU A 89 34.79 34.91 -8.17
N ARG A 90 35.72 35.37 -9.02
CA ARG A 90 36.67 34.53 -9.74
C ARG A 90 38.08 35.01 -9.45
N SER A 91 39.03 34.10 -9.31
CA SER A 91 40.42 34.43 -8.97
C SER A 91 41.40 33.51 -9.69
N GLY A 92 42.24 34.10 -10.52
CA GLY A 92 43.26 33.38 -11.30
C GLY A 92 42.79 33.01 -12.70
N GLU A 93 43.69 32.38 -13.45
CA GLU A 93 43.45 31.92 -14.82
C GLU A 93 43.82 30.43 -14.89
N LEU A 94 42.99 29.63 -15.57
CA LEU A 94 43.20 28.21 -15.79
C LEU A 94 43.26 27.88 -17.29
N ALA A 95 44.26 27.10 -17.67
CA ALA A 95 44.28 26.36 -18.93
C ALA A 95 43.91 24.89 -18.68
N LEU A 96 42.84 24.40 -19.30
CA LEU A 96 42.40 23.01 -19.21
C LEU A 96 42.68 22.28 -20.54
N SER A 97 43.33 21.12 -20.46
CA SER A 97 43.66 20.31 -21.64
C SER A 97 43.44 18.82 -21.41
N VAL A 98 43.13 18.08 -22.47
CA VAL A 98 43.04 16.61 -22.46
C VAL A 98 44.26 16.05 -23.19
N ALA A 99 44.94 15.07 -22.59
CA ALA A 99 46.03 14.36 -23.25
C ALA A 99 45.49 13.53 -24.43
N PRO A 100 46.14 13.55 -25.61
CA PRO A 100 45.78 12.61 -26.66
C PRO A 100 46.11 11.19 -26.17
N VAL A 101 45.13 10.29 -26.29
CA VAL A 101 45.33 8.85 -26.08
C VAL A 101 46.47 8.43 -27.01
N VAL A 102 47.58 7.96 -26.45
CA VAL A 102 48.64 7.36 -27.25
C VAL A 102 48.16 5.96 -27.55
N ASP A 103 47.58 5.77 -28.73
CA ASP A 103 47.47 4.44 -29.33
C ASP A 103 48.89 3.87 -29.38
N ASP A 104 49.22 2.95 -28.48
CA ASP A 104 50.45 2.18 -28.61
C ASP A 104 50.34 1.39 -29.93
N GLU A 105 51.10 1.83 -30.94
CA GLU A 105 51.35 1.03 -32.13
C GLU A 105 51.80 -0.37 -31.70
N PRO A 106 51.36 -1.46 -32.36
CA PRO A 106 51.83 -2.80 -32.07
C PRO A 106 53.30 -2.93 -32.48
N GLY A 107 54.19 -2.63 -31.54
CA GLY A 107 55.61 -2.42 -31.78
C GLY A 107 56.53 -3.31 -30.95
N SER A 108 56.94 -4.42 -31.58
CA SER A 108 58.18 -5.18 -31.36
C SER A 108 58.26 -6.14 -30.16
N ALA A 109 58.40 -7.43 -30.53
CA ALA A 109 58.90 -8.51 -29.73
C ALA A 109 60.28 -8.22 -29.15
N ASP A 110 60.45 -8.44 -27.84
CA ASP A 110 61.56 -9.19 -27.21
C ASP A 110 61.53 -9.02 -25.68
N ASP A 111 60.89 -9.93 -24.94
CA ASP A 111 61.50 -10.58 -23.75
C ASP A 111 60.65 -11.79 -23.28
N PRO A 112 61.22 -13.00 -23.05
CA PRO A 112 60.49 -14.17 -22.60
C PRO A 112 60.76 -14.49 -21.12
N ALA A 113 59.73 -14.56 -20.28
CA ALA A 113 59.68 -15.44 -19.10
C ALA A 113 58.34 -15.39 -18.36
N SER A 114 57.89 -16.57 -17.93
CA SER A 114 56.78 -16.93 -17.02
C SER A 114 55.35 -16.70 -17.48
N ASP A 115 54.40 -17.55 -17.12
CA ASP A 115 54.33 -19.02 -17.03
C ASP A 115 52.83 -19.32 -17.12
N GLU A 116 52.49 -20.47 -17.67
CA GLU A 116 51.14 -20.94 -18.02
C GLU A 116 50.09 -20.79 -16.88
N SER A 117 48.96 -20.13 -17.16
CA SER A 117 47.65 -20.56 -16.63
C SER A 117 46.56 -20.44 -17.69
N GLU A 118 45.72 -21.46 -17.70
CA GLU A 118 44.78 -21.91 -18.73
C GLU A 118 43.77 -20.88 -19.24
N SER A 119 43.53 -21.01 -20.56
CA SER A 119 42.57 -20.32 -21.40
C SER A 119 41.10 -20.48 -20.96
N ALA A 120 40.43 -19.36 -20.72
CA ALA A 120 38.98 -19.22 -20.90
C ALA A 120 38.69 -18.70 -22.32
N PRO A 121 37.61 -19.13 -22.99
CA PRO A 121 37.28 -18.66 -24.33
C PRO A 121 36.74 -17.23 -24.30
N ASP A 122 37.22 -16.39 -25.23
CA ASP A 122 36.68 -15.08 -25.59
C ASP A 122 35.14 -15.14 -25.70
N SER A 123 34.46 -14.49 -24.77
CA SER A 123 33.08 -14.04 -24.95
C SER A 123 33.13 -12.68 -25.64
N THR A 124 33.07 -12.68 -26.96
CA THR A 124 32.73 -11.48 -27.73
C THR A 124 31.24 -11.17 -27.51
N GLY A 125 30.94 -10.52 -26.38
CA GLY A 125 29.71 -9.74 -26.17
C GLY A 125 29.82 -8.38 -26.88
N PRO A 126 28.76 -7.55 -26.87
CA PRO A 126 28.78 -6.26 -27.55
C PRO A 126 29.86 -5.34 -26.94
N ALA A 127 30.32 -4.40 -27.75
CA ALA A 127 31.44 -3.49 -27.49
C ALA A 127 31.15 -2.39 -26.43
N THR A 128 30.60 -2.75 -25.28
CA THR A 128 30.23 -1.81 -24.20
C THR A 128 31.05 -1.98 -22.91
N ALA A 129 31.63 -3.15 -22.65
CA ALA A 129 32.41 -3.36 -21.42
C ALA A 129 33.81 -2.69 -21.45
N ASP A 130 34.42 -2.57 -22.63
CA ASP A 130 35.79 -2.06 -22.80
C ASP A 130 35.83 -0.53 -23.06
N THR A 131 34.67 0.13 -23.15
CA THR A 131 34.50 1.55 -23.49
C THR A 131 33.83 2.39 -22.38
N ALA A 132 33.46 1.78 -21.25
CA ALA A 132 32.58 2.36 -20.22
C ALA A 132 33.25 2.75 -18.89
N HIS A 133 34.53 2.44 -18.67
CA HIS A 133 35.20 2.83 -17.42
C HIS A 133 35.46 4.35 -17.40
N ASP A 134 34.97 5.04 -16.36
CA ASP A 134 35.00 6.50 -16.25
C ASP A 134 36.17 7.03 -15.39
N SER A 135 37.23 6.23 -15.19
CA SER A 135 38.45 6.69 -14.50
C SER A 135 39.18 7.77 -15.27
N TYR A 136 39.90 8.61 -14.52
CA TYR A 136 40.81 9.60 -15.09
C TYR A 136 41.94 9.95 -14.12
N SER A 137 43.00 10.54 -14.66
CA SER A 137 44.07 11.18 -13.89
C SER A 137 44.06 12.68 -14.18
N LEU A 138 44.10 13.49 -13.12
CA LEU A 138 44.22 14.94 -13.22
C LEU A 138 45.61 15.36 -12.74
N THR A 139 46.40 15.98 -13.61
CA THR A 139 47.75 16.46 -13.31
C THR A 139 47.88 17.97 -13.52
N GLY A 140 48.92 18.57 -12.94
CA GLY A 140 49.24 19.99 -13.11
C GLY A 140 49.11 20.79 -11.82
N ASP A 141 48.70 22.05 -11.95
CA ASP A 141 48.52 22.98 -10.83
C ASP A 141 47.33 23.93 -11.07
N ALA A 142 47.12 24.90 -10.18
CA ALA A 142 46.00 25.84 -10.24
C ALA A 142 45.94 26.71 -11.50
N ALA A 143 47.02 26.83 -12.29
CA ALA A 143 47.06 27.59 -13.53
C ALA A 143 46.94 26.73 -14.79
N ALA A 144 47.26 25.44 -14.70
CA ALA A 144 47.18 24.51 -15.82
C ALA A 144 46.85 23.10 -15.35
N LEU A 145 45.66 22.62 -15.69
CA LEU A 145 45.20 21.26 -15.41
C LEU A 145 45.17 20.43 -16.69
N ARG A 146 45.58 19.17 -16.57
CA ARG A 146 45.60 18.21 -17.66
C ARG A 146 44.90 16.92 -17.27
N ILE A 147 43.84 16.60 -18.00
CA ILE A 147 43.06 15.37 -17.89
C ILE A 147 43.71 14.29 -18.76
N THR A 148 43.87 13.09 -18.22
CA THR A 148 44.24 11.89 -18.96
C THR A 148 43.20 10.80 -18.66
N ALA A 149 42.55 10.28 -19.68
CA ALA A 149 41.56 9.21 -19.56
C ALA A 149 41.59 8.37 -20.84
N ASP A 150 41.25 7.09 -20.71
CA ASP A 150 41.24 6.14 -21.84
C ASP A 150 39.92 6.19 -22.62
N THR A 151 38.88 6.81 -22.05
CA THR A 151 37.53 6.90 -22.61
C THR A 151 36.99 8.32 -22.57
N ASP A 152 36.05 8.63 -23.47
CA ASP A 152 35.29 9.89 -23.43
C ASP A 152 34.47 10.01 -22.13
N ALA A 153 34.04 8.88 -21.55
CA ALA A 153 33.34 8.85 -20.26
C ALA A 153 34.24 9.36 -19.12
N GLY A 154 35.52 8.96 -19.08
CA GLY A 154 36.49 9.45 -18.09
C GLY A 154 36.82 10.94 -18.27
N VAL A 155 36.96 11.42 -19.52
CA VAL A 155 37.11 12.86 -19.80
C VAL A 155 35.90 13.64 -19.30
N THR A 156 34.70 13.14 -19.60
CA THR A 156 33.42 13.77 -19.23
C THR A 156 33.26 13.83 -17.71
N ARG A 157 33.52 12.72 -17.01
CA ARG A 157 33.48 12.68 -15.54
C ARG A 157 34.47 13.66 -14.91
N ALA A 158 35.70 13.73 -15.42
CA ALA A 158 36.69 14.69 -14.92
C ALA A 158 36.20 16.14 -14.98
N ILE A 159 35.51 16.51 -16.06
CA ILE A 159 34.97 17.87 -16.23
C ILE A 159 33.78 18.11 -15.29
N TYR A 160 32.88 17.15 -15.12
CA TYR A 160 31.80 17.26 -14.13
C TYR A 160 32.33 17.32 -12.69
N ASP A 161 33.37 16.58 -12.35
CA ASP A 161 34.00 16.65 -11.03
C ASP A 161 34.62 18.05 -10.78
N LEU A 162 35.23 18.66 -11.80
CA LEU A 162 35.68 20.05 -11.74
C LEU A 162 34.50 21.01 -11.51
N ALA A 163 33.39 20.84 -12.23
CA ALA A 163 32.19 21.67 -12.07
C ALA A 163 31.62 21.53 -10.64
N ARG A 164 31.51 20.30 -10.14
CA ARG A 164 31.05 19.99 -8.78
C ARG A 164 31.97 20.58 -7.73
N ALA A 165 33.30 20.54 -7.93
CA ALA A 165 34.24 21.20 -7.04
C ALA A 165 34.02 22.71 -6.96
N VAL A 166 33.69 23.36 -8.09
CA VAL A 166 33.33 24.79 -8.13
C VAL A 166 32.01 25.07 -7.40
N ARG A 167 30.94 24.30 -7.67
CA ARG A 167 29.65 24.46 -6.97
C ARG A 167 29.78 24.20 -5.47
N ALA A 168 30.60 23.23 -5.09
CA ALA A 168 30.97 22.95 -3.71
C ALA A 168 31.93 23.99 -3.10
N GLY A 169 32.33 25.05 -3.82
CA GLY A 169 33.21 26.11 -3.32
C GLY A 169 34.61 25.63 -2.93
N THR A 170 35.08 24.55 -3.55
CA THR A 170 36.39 23.93 -3.31
C THR A 170 37.35 24.22 -4.46
N SER A 171 38.65 24.09 -4.18
CA SER A 171 39.68 24.30 -5.20
C SER A 171 39.66 23.18 -6.25
N VAL A 172 39.52 23.53 -7.53
CA VAL A 172 39.66 22.59 -8.65
C VAL A 172 41.04 21.90 -8.69
N ALA A 173 42.10 22.58 -8.22
CA ALA A 173 43.43 21.97 -8.09
C ALA A 173 43.51 20.93 -6.95
N GLY A 174 42.51 20.87 -6.07
CA GLY A 174 42.39 19.86 -5.03
C GLY A 174 42.06 18.47 -5.58
N LEU A 175 41.54 18.40 -6.81
CA LEU A 175 41.26 17.15 -7.53
C LEU A 175 42.50 16.55 -8.22
N VAL A 176 43.68 17.18 -8.13
CA VAL A 176 44.91 16.64 -8.73
C VAL A 176 45.24 15.28 -8.10
N GLY A 177 45.31 14.24 -8.92
CA GLY A 177 45.47 12.86 -8.48
C GLY A 177 44.87 11.87 -9.47
N GLU A 178 44.93 10.59 -9.08
CA GLU A 178 44.26 9.50 -9.77
C GLU A 178 42.83 9.36 -9.23
N HIS A 179 41.86 9.15 -10.13
CA HIS A 179 40.47 8.89 -9.81
C HIS A 179 40.07 7.56 -10.47
N GLU A 180 39.89 6.53 -9.64
CA GLU A 180 39.40 5.22 -10.05
C GLU A 180 37.99 5.33 -10.66
N ALA A 181 37.55 4.35 -11.45
CA ALA A 181 36.17 4.38 -11.91
C ALA A 181 35.17 4.30 -10.77
N SER A 182 33.99 4.83 -11.07
CA SER A 182 32.79 4.64 -10.27
C SER A 182 32.59 3.16 -9.94
N VAL A 183 32.39 2.87 -8.65
CA VAL A 183 32.18 1.49 -8.15
C VAL A 183 30.95 0.86 -8.78
N LEU A 184 29.88 1.64 -8.98
CA LEU A 184 28.68 1.22 -9.69
C LEU A 184 28.64 1.84 -11.09
N PRO A 185 28.95 1.07 -12.17
CA PRO A 185 28.96 1.60 -13.52
C PRO A 185 27.58 1.98 -14.06
N LEU A 186 26.50 1.30 -13.65
CA LEU A 186 25.14 1.64 -14.07
C LEU A 186 24.46 2.55 -13.03
N ARG A 187 24.26 3.82 -13.36
CA ARG A 187 23.69 4.83 -12.45
C ARG A 187 22.47 5.45 -13.10
N MET A 188 21.31 4.92 -12.75
CA MET A 188 20.05 5.22 -13.43
C MET A 188 19.17 6.17 -12.62
N THR A 189 18.39 7.00 -13.30
CA THR A 189 17.26 7.74 -12.72
C THR A 189 15.93 7.36 -13.38
N ASP A 190 14.81 7.78 -12.79
CA ASP A 190 13.57 8.02 -13.53
C ASP A 190 13.70 9.28 -14.44
N LEU A 191 12.58 9.85 -14.92
CA LEU A 191 12.56 11.06 -15.75
C LEU A 191 12.25 12.36 -14.97
N GLY A 192 12.33 12.34 -13.63
CA GLY A 192 11.89 13.49 -12.85
C GLY A 192 10.43 13.85 -13.20
N ALA A 193 10.13 15.14 -13.41
CA ALA A 193 8.81 15.61 -13.84
C ALA A 193 8.72 15.99 -15.34
N VAL A 194 9.60 15.45 -16.20
CA VAL A 194 9.60 15.74 -17.65
C VAL A 194 8.22 15.48 -18.27
N GLY A 195 7.77 16.41 -19.13
CA GLY A 195 6.49 16.27 -19.82
C GLY A 195 5.24 16.41 -18.93
N VAL A 196 5.37 16.78 -17.65
CA VAL A 196 4.23 17.05 -16.75
C VAL A 196 4.02 18.55 -16.58
N THR A 197 2.79 19.02 -16.77
CA THR A 197 2.42 20.41 -16.53
C THR A 197 2.13 20.64 -15.04
N PRO A 198 2.77 21.62 -14.37
CA PRO A 198 2.43 21.99 -13.00
C PRO A 198 1.12 22.79 -12.97
N ASP A 199 -0.03 22.14 -13.16
CA ASP A 199 -1.36 22.75 -13.08
C ASP A 199 -1.88 22.76 -11.63
N PRO A 200 -1.97 23.93 -10.96
CA PRO A 200 -2.51 24.04 -9.61
C PRO A 200 -3.88 23.37 -9.44
N ALA A 201 -4.74 23.41 -10.46
CA ALA A 201 -6.10 22.87 -10.38
C ALA A 201 -6.14 21.36 -10.18
N ALA A 202 -5.12 20.63 -10.65
CA ALA A 202 -5.00 19.19 -10.45
C ALA A 202 -4.61 18.81 -9.00
N TRP A 203 -3.94 19.71 -8.26
CA TRP A 203 -3.56 19.50 -6.85
C TRP A 203 -4.55 20.11 -5.85
N GLU A 204 -5.36 21.10 -6.26
CA GLU A 204 -6.28 21.86 -5.37
C GLU A 204 -7.18 20.97 -4.50
N ALA A 205 -7.62 19.82 -5.01
CA ALA A 205 -8.48 18.91 -4.27
C ALA A 205 -7.73 18.09 -3.20
N GLY A 206 -6.45 17.80 -3.42
CA GLY A 206 -5.62 16.97 -2.53
C GLY A 206 -6.11 15.53 -2.33
N THR A 207 -6.97 15.03 -3.22
CA THR A 207 -7.61 13.69 -3.09
C THR A 207 -7.31 12.76 -4.26
N ASP A 208 -6.44 13.17 -5.17
CA ASP A 208 -6.04 12.36 -6.31
C ASP A 208 -4.89 11.42 -5.92
N TYR A 209 -5.28 10.26 -5.39
CA TYR A 209 -4.38 9.18 -5.02
C TYR A 209 -4.08 8.24 -6.21
N SER A 210 -4.27 8.68 -7.46
CA SER A 210 -3.82 7.94 -8.63
C SER A 210 -2.30 7.88 -8.70
N HIS A 211 -1.78 6.77 -9.23
CA HIS A 211 -0.35 6.54 -9.45
C HIS A 211 0.06 6.88 -10.89
N ALA A 212 -0.88 7.37 -11.71
CA ALA A 212 -0.58 7.90 -13.03
C ALA A 212 0.26 9.18 -12.90
N SER A 213 1.47 9.17 -13.47
CA SER A 213 2.29 10.39 -13.54
C SER A 213 1.67 11.44 -14.45
N GLU A 214 0.90 11.00 -15.47
CA GLU A 214 0.45 11.77 -16.63
C GLU A 214 1.61 12.44 -17.39
N ALA A 215 2.81 11.85 -17.33
CA ALA A 215 3.93 12.28 -18.14
C ALA A 215 3.53 12.23 -19.63
N PHE A 216 3.72 13.36 -20.31
CA PHE A 216 3.39 13.55 -21.72
C PHE A 216 1.88 13.48 -22.05
N ALA A 217 0.98 13.54 -21.06
CA ALA A 217 -0.47 13.55 -21.32
C ALA A 217 -0.91 14.71 -22.25
N ASP A 218 -0.30 15.88 -22.09
CA ASP A 218 -0.55 17.04 -22.95
C ASP A 218 0.03 16.89 -24.38
N VAL A 219 1.01 15.99 -24.57
CA VAL A 219 1.63 15.70 -25.87
C VAL A 219 0.74 14.76 -26.69
N ILE A 220 0.09 13.79 -26.04
CA ILE A 220 -0.60 12.70 -26.71
C ILE A 220 -2.07 13.05 -26.93
N LEU A 221 -2.45 13.25 -28.20
CA LEU A 221 -3.82 13.53 -28.60
C LEU A 221 -4.61 12.23 -28.80
N PRO A 222 -5.92 12.22 -28.48
CA PRO A 222 -6.77 11.04 -28.69
C PRO A 222 -7.08 10.78 -30.17
N GLU A 223 -6.97 11.79 -31.04
CA GLU A 223 -7.24 11.70 -32.48
C GLU A 223 -6.06 12.25 -33.29
N ALA A 224 -6.00 11.91 -34.58
CA ALA A 224 -4.99 12.44 -35.51
C ALA A 224 -4.92 13.99 -35.45
N PRO A 225 -3.72 14.59 -35.37
CA PRO A 225 -2.40 14.02 -35.70
C PRO A 225 -1.72 13.23 -34.57
N TYR A 226 -2.43 12.91 -33.49
CA TYR A 226 -1.96 12.14 -32.32
C TYR A 226 -0.89 12.82 -31.46
N ILE A 227 -0.21 13.85 -31.98
CA ILE A 227 0.82 14.61 -31.28
C ILE A 227 0.47 16.09 -31.29
N ASP A 228 0.50 16.72 -30.12
CA ASP A 228 0.57 18.17 -30.01
C ASP A 228 2.04 18.61 -30.11
N GLU A 229 2.41 19.15 -31.26
CA GLU A 229 3.79 19.56 -31.58
C GLU A 229 4.33 20.64 -30.64
N ALA A 230 3.47 21.49 -30.08
CA ALA A 230 3.90 22.54 -29.16
C ALA A 230 4.19 21.96 -27.78
N ALA A 231 3.32 21.06 -27.30
CA ALA A 231 3.57 20.33 -26.07
C ALA A 231 4.79 19.40 -26.19
N LEU A 232 4.99 18.72 -27.32
CA LEU A 232 6.16 17.89 -27.58
C LEU A 232 7.46 18.70 -27.48
N ALA A 233 7.50 19.87 -28.12
CA ALA A 233 8.67 20.74 -28.07
C ALA A 233 8.99 21.21 -26.65
N ALA A 234 7.96 21.59 -25.87
CA ALA A 234 8.14 21.95 -24.47
C ALA A 234 8.64 20.76 -23.63
N ALA A 235 8.11 19.56 -23.85
CA ALA A 235 8.54 18.35 -23.18
C ALA A 235 9.98 17.95 -23.56
N TYR A 236 10.41 18.24 -24.78
CA TYR A 236 11.80 18.03 -25.20
C TYR A 236 12.76 18.99 -24.51
N ASP A 237 12.38 20.27 -24.39
CA ASP A 237 13.16 21.25 -23.63
C ASP A 237 13.29 20.82 -22.16
N ASP A 238 12.19 20.35 -21.54
CA ASP A 238 12.22 19.79 -20.18
C ASP A 238 13.18 18.59 -20.08
N PHE A 239 13.15 17.69 -21.07
CA PHE A 239 13.98 16.50 -21.11
C PHE A 239 15.47 16.81 -21.26
N ASP A 240 15.86 17.75 -22.13
CA ASP A 240 17.26 18.14 -22.29
C ASP A 240 17.79 18.80 -21.00
N VAL A 241 16.99 19.63 -20.32
CA VAL A 241 17.34 20.18 -18.99
C VAL A 241 17.53 19.05 -17.99
N PHE A 242 16.59 18.10 -17.93
CA PHE A 242 16.68 16.96 -17.02
C PHE A 242 17.92 16.09 -17.29
N LEU A 243 18.20 15.75 -18.56
CA LEU A 243 19.37 14.95 -18.92
C LEU A 243 20.68 15.61 -18.49
N ARG A 244 20.84 16.91 -18.77
CA ARG A 244 22.04 17.68 -18.37
C ARG A 244 22.21 17.69 -16.85
N HIS A 245 21.12 17.92 -16.12
CA HIS A 245 21.12 17.92 -14.66
C HIS A 245 21.49 16.55 -14.09
N SER A 246 20.89 15.47 -14.61
CA SER A 246 21.19 14.09 -14.22
C SER A 246 22.64 13.70 -14.50
N LEU A 247 23.20 14.10 -15.65
CA LEU A 247 24.61 13.89 -15.98
C LEU A 247 25.54 14.66 -15.03
N ALA A 248 25.22 15.90 -14.68
CA ALA A 248 26.00 16.70 -13.73
C ALA A 248 26.02 16.06 -12.32
N ASN A 249 24.91 15.44 -11.92
CA ASN A 249 24.83 14.63 -10.70
C ASN A 249 25.61 13.31 -10.80
N GLY A 250 25.92 12.84 -12.01
CA GLY A 250 26.74 11.65 -12.25
C GLY A 250 25.98 10.43 -12.77
N PHE A 251 24.71 10.57 -13.13
CA PHE A 251 23.89 9.50 -13.72
C PHE A 251 24.20 9.31 -15.21
N ASN A 252 24.01 8.10 -15.70
CA ASN A 252 24.31 7.70 -17.08
C ASN A 252 23.25 6.78 -17.70
N ALA A 253 22.08 6.66 -17.07
CA ALA A 253 20.95 5.91 -17.59
C ALA A 253 19.62 6.53 -17.12
N VAL A 254 18.55 6.34 -17.89
CA VAL A 254 17.19 6.79 -17.55
C VAL A 254 16.15 5.71 -17.83
N ALA A 255 15.19 5.57 -16.91
CA ALA A 255 13.98 4.80 -17.12
C ALA A 255 12.91 5.67 -17.80
N PHE A 256 12.69 5.45 -19.11
CA PHE A 256 11.77 6.22 -19.94
C PHE A 256 10.40 5.52 -20.01
N PRO A 257 9.25 6.16 -19.74
CA PRO A 257 7.96 5.47 -19.65
C PRO A 257 7.44 5.03 -21.03
N GLY A 258 6.82 3.85 -21.05
CA GLY A 258 6.11 3.29 -22.20
C GLY A 258 6.83 2.12 -22.86
N PHE A 259 6.06 1.31 -23.59
CA PHE A 259 6.52 0.24 -24.47
C PHE A 259 5.49 0.01 -25.58
N VAL A 260 4.31 -0.53 -25.24
CA VAL A 260 3.28 -0.94 -26.21
C VAL A 260 2.71 0.24 -27.01
N GLU A 261 2.85 1.45 -26.47
CA GLU A 261 2.50 2.73 -27.09
C GLU A 261 3.32 3.03 -28.34
N PHE A 262 4.53 2.47 -28.46
CA PHE A 262 5.48 2.75 -29.55
C PHE A 262 5.54 1.63 -30.62
N VAL A 263 4.71 0.60 -30.49
CA VAL A 263 4.82 -0.65 -31.26
C VAL A 263 3.59 -0.83 -32.16
N THR A 264 3.79 -1.24 -33.41
CA THR A 264 2.68 -1.52 -34.34
C THR A 264 2.27 -3.00 -34.37
N PHE A 265 3.15 -3.91 -33.95
CA PHE A 265 2.93 -5.36 -33.97
C PHE A 265 2.60 -5.87 -35.39
N ASP A 266 3.17 -5.23 -36.42
CA ASP A 266 2.92 -5.59 -37.83
C ASP A 266 3.39 -7.03 -38.14
N ASP A 267 4.48 -7.46 -37.50
CA ASP A 267 5.12 -8.77 -37.70
C ASP A 267 4.83 -9.78 -36.58
N ALA A 268 3.80 -9.53 -35.76
CA ALA A 268 3.41 -10.45 -34.69
C ALA A 268 3.04 -11.86 -35.22
N PRO A 269 3.37 -12.93 -34.48
CA PRO A 269 2.87 -14.27 -34.79
C PRO A 269 1.34 -14.29 -34.87
N GLY A 270 0.79 -14.98 -35.88
CA GLY A 270 -0.66 -14.97 -36.13
C GLY A 270 -1.14 -13.83 -37.05
N GLY A 271 -0.27 -12.86 -37.38
CA GLY A 271 -0.56 -11.72 -38.25
C GLY A 271 -0.62 -10.39 -37.47
N PRO A 272 -0.82 -9.26 -38.17
CA PRO A 272 -0.82 -7.95 -37.53
C PRO A 272 -1.90 -7.85 -36.45
N VAL A 273 -1.54 -7.33 -35.28
CA VAL A 273 -2.47 -7.13 -34.15
C VAL A 273 -3.51 -6.07 -34.49
N TYR A 274 -3.06 -4.94 -35.04
CA TYR A 274 -3.92 -3.84 -35.45
C TYR A 274 -4.44 -4.05 -36.88
N ALA A 275 -5.75 -3.99 -37.06
CA ALA A 275 -6.38 -4.18 -38.37
C ALA A 275 -6.06 -3.00 -39.31
N GLU A 276 -6.23 -3.21 -40.62
CA GLU A 276 -6.10 -2.12 -41.59
C GLU A 276 -7.11 -1.00 -41.29
N GLY A 277 -6.61 0.21 -41.03
CA GLY A 277 -7.41 1.37 -40.63
C GLY A 277 -7.73 1.45 -39.14
N ASP A 278 -7.06 0.67 -38.29
CA ASP A 278 -7.07 0.85 -36.84
C ASP A 278 -6.11 1.97 -36.44
N ASP A 279 -6.65 2.96 -35.72
CA ASP A 279 -5.93 4.17 -35.32
C ASP A 279 -4.75 3.88 -34.37
N HIS A 280 -4.73 2.74 -33.66
CA HIS A 280 -3.61 2.37 -32.76
C HIS A 280 -2.29 2.22 -33.52
N ARG A 281 -2.34 1.68 -34.74
CA ARG A 281 -1.16 1.53 -35.58
C ARG A 281 -0.59 2.89 -35.99
N ASP A 282 -1.45 3.79 -36.46
CA ASP A 282 -1.04 5.13 -36.90
C ASP A 282 -0.57 5.99 -35.71
N LYS A 283 -1.21 5.83 -34.55
CA LYS A 283 -0.79 6.46 -33.29
C LYS A 283 0.58 5.96 -32.83
N ALA A 284 0.84 4.66 -32.86
CA ALA A 284 2.14 4.10 -32.48
C ALA A 284 3.27 4.60 -33.39
N LEU A 285 3.01 4.73 -34.69
CA LEU A 285 3.96 5.34 -35.63
C LEU A 285 4.24 6.81 -35.31
N ALA A 286 3.19 7.59 -35.02
CA ALA A 286 3.32 9.00 -34.68
C ALA A 286 4.09 9.21 -33.35
N LEU A 287 3.80 8.40 -32.34
CA LEU A 287 4.51 8.42 -31.06
C LEU A 287 5.98 8.03 -31.23
N ARG A 288 6.26 6.95 -31.96
CA ARG A 288 7.65 6.54 -32.22
C ARG A 288 8.45 7.62 -32.96
N GLU A 289 7.86 8.27 -33.96
CA GLU A 289 8.49 9.39 -34.66
C GLU A 289 8.73 10.59 -33.73
N ALA A 290 7.75 10.94 -32.89
CA ALA A 290 7.83 12.06 -31.97
C ALA A 290 8.87 11.88 -30.85
N PHE A 291 9.02 10.66 -30.32
CA PHE A 291 9.91 10.39 -29.18
C PHE A 291 11.30 9.90 -29.55
N THR A 292 11.54 9.45 -30.80
CA THR A 292 12.90 9.09 -31.26
C THR A 292 13.94 10.19 -31.01
N PRO A 293 13.67 11.49 -31.24
CA PRO A 293 14.61 12.56 -30.91
C PRO A 293 15.04 12.63 -29.43
N PHE A 294 14.19 12.20 -28.50
CA PHE A 294 14.54 12.14 -27.07
C PHE A 294 15.59 11.05 -26.84
N TRP A 295 15.37 9.87 -27.40
CA TRP A 295 16.28 8.74 -27.25
C TRP A 295 17.61 8.99 -27.96
N ASP A 296 17.59 9.57 -29.17
CA ASP A 296 18.80 9.95 -29.90
C ASP A 296 19.62 10.98 -29.11
N ARG A 297 18.97 11.92 -28.41
CA ARG A 297 19.64 12.90 -27.56
C ARG A 297 20.32 12.26 -26.35
N ALA A 298 19.67 11.28 -25.72
CA ALA A 298 20.27 10.52 -24.63
C ALA A 298 21.50 9.73 -25.09
N ASP A 299 21.41 9.02 -26.22
CA ASP A 299 22.53 8.27 -26.82
C ASP A 299 23.71 9.19 -27.19
N GLU A 300 23.45 10.36 -27.79
CA GLU A 300 24.47 11.35 -28.13
C GLU A 300 25.29 11.82 -26.90
N LEU A 301 24.63 11.89 -25.74
CA LEU A 301 25.26 12.25 -24.46
C LEU A 301 25.80 11.03 -23.69
N GLY A 302 25.64 9.82 -24.22
CA GLY A 302 26.06 8.57 -23.58
C GLY A 302 25.21 8.18 -22.38
N VAL A 303 23.92 8.53 -22.40
CA VAL A 303 22.91 8.14 -21.40
C VAL A 303 22.10 6.97 -21.95
N GLN A 304 22.08 5.85 -21.22
CA GLN A 304 21.31 4.68 -21.62
C GLN A 304 19.81 4.88 -21.43
N VAL A 305 18.99 4.39 -22.36
CA VAL A 305 17.53 4.51 -22.31
C VAL A 305 16.87 3.14 -22.12
N MET A 306 16.22 2.96 -20.98
CA MET A 306 15.46 1.76 -20.62
C MET A 306 13.97 2.06 -20.66
N LEU A 307 13.23 1.46 -21.59
CA LEU A 307 11.78 1.61 -21.69
C LEU A 307 11.06 0.91 -20.54
N ARG A 308 10.43 1.68 -19.65
CA ARG A 308 9.73 1.19 -18.47
C ARG A 308 8.27 0.85 -18.79
N THR A 309 7.87 -0.37 -18.45
CA THR A 309 6.50 -0.86 -18.65
C THR A 309 6.02 -1.79 -17.54
N ASP A 310 4.71 -1.75 -17.29
CA ASP A 310 4.02 -2.64 -16.35
C ASP A 310 3.36 -3.79 -17.10
N MET A 311 3.93 -4.99 -16.97
CA MET A 311 3.44 -6.18 -17.63
C MET A 311 2.35 -6.85 -16.77
N LEU A 312 1.19 -7.20 -17.34
CA LEU A 312 0.89 -7.29 -18.77
C LEU A 312 0.31 -5.99 -19.33
N ALA A 313 1.08 -5.27 -20.15
CA ALA A 313 0.64 -4.06 -20.84
C ALA A 313 -0.22 -4.39 -22.07
N LEU A 314 -1.37 -3.74 -22.21
CA LEU A 314 -2.40 -4.06 -23.19
C LEU A 314 -2.96 -2.80 -23.85
N THR A 315 -3.35 -2.95 -25.11
CA THR A 315 -4.39 -2.15 -25.76
C THR A 315 -5.62 -3.02 -25.97
N THR A 316 -6.81 -2.44 -26.15
CA THR A 316 -8.00 -3.24 -26.42
C THR A 316 -7.84 -4.20 -27.62
N PRO A 317 -7.28 -3.78 -28.78
CA PRO A 317 -7.01 -4.71 -29.89
C PRO A 317 -5.95 -5.77 -29.57
N LEU A 318 -4.90 -5.43 -28.80
CA LEU A 318 -3.88 -6.40 -28.39
C LEU A 318 -4.46 -7.49 -27.49
N GLN A 319 -5.29 -7.13 -26.51
CA GLN A 319 -5.99 -8.13 -25.69
C GLN A 319 -6.85 -9.04 -26.56
N GLN A 320 -7.63 -8.47 -27.49
CA GLN A 320 -8.50 -9.26 -28.38
C GLN A 320 -7.70 -10.22 -29.26
N HIS A 321 -6.55 -9.78 -29.78
CA HIS A 321 -5.65 -10.64 -30.56
C HIS A 321 -5.13 -11.81 -29.72
N LEU A 322 -4.62 -11.53 -28.52
CA LEU A 322 -4.09 -12.55 -27.61
C LEU A 322 -5.16 -13.56 -27.18
N GLU A 323 -6.36 -13.09 -26.82
CA GLU A 323 -7.48 -13.97 -26.47
C GLU A 323 -7.99 -14.78 -27.66
N ALA A 324 -7.94 -14.24 -28.88
CA ALA A 324 -8.35 -14.96 -30.08
C ALA A 324 -7.37 -16.10 -30.42
N GLU A 325 -6.07 -15.87 -30.27
CA GLU A 325 -5.03 -16.85 -30.58
C GLU A 325 -4.90 -17.92 -29.49
N PHE A 326 -4.89 -17.52 -28.21
CA PHE A 326 -4.62 -18.41 -27.07
C PHE A 326 -5.88 -18.84 -26.29
N GLY A 327 -7.04 -18.23 -26.56
CA GLY A 327 -8.31 -18.49 -25.87
C GLY A 327 -8.50 -17.72 -24.56
N SER A 328 -7.43 -17.12 -24.03
CA SER A 328 -7.38 -16.25 -22.85
C SER A 328 -6.05 -15.49 -22.81
N LEU A 329 -5.84 -14.63 -21.82
CA LEU A 329 -4.52 -14.09 -21.46
C LEU A 329 -3.64 -15.19 -20.81
N ASP A 330 -3.22 -16.17 -21.60
CA ASP A 330 -2.46 -17.35 -21.16
C ASP A 330 -0.97 -17.05 -20.98
N THR A 331 -0.64 -16.31 -19.92
CA THR A 331 0.73 -15.83 -19.63
C THR A 331 1.74 -16.94 -19.29
N GLU A 332 1.28 -18.16 -19.01
CA GLU A 332 2.12 -19.35 -18.81
C GLU A 332 2.59 -19.98 -20.12
N ASN A 333 1.99 -19.61 -21.27
CA ASN A 333 2.36 -20.16 -22.56
C ASN A 333 3.56 -19.39 -23.17
N PRO A 334 4.71 -20.03 -23.45
CA PRO A 334 5.85 -19.33 -24.06
C PRO A 334 5.57 -18.72 -25.45
N GLU A 335 4.63 -19.28 -26.23
CA GLU A 335 4.26 -18.73 -27.54
C GLU A 335 3.51 -17.39 -27.40
N PHE A 336 2.85 -17.13 -26.27
CA PHE A 336 2.19 -15.86 -25.97
C PHE A 336 3.17 -14.68 -25.99
N TRP A 337 4.36 -14.87 -25.42
CA TRP A 337 5.36 -13.82 -25.28
C TRP A 337 6.04 -13.45 -26.60
N GLN A 338 5.91 -14.28 -27.64
CA GLN A 338 6.47 -14.00 -28.96
C GLN A 338 5.84 -12.76 -29.61
N THR A 339 4.58 -12.44 -29.31
CA THR A 339 3.93 -11.20 -29.76
C THR A 339 4.66 -9.97 -29.24
N TYR A 340 5.03 -9.96 -27.96
CA TYR A 340 5.76 -8.85 -27.34
C TYR A 340 7.19 -8.75 -27.84
N THR A 341 7.90 -9.88 -27.97
CA THR A 341 9.29 -9.87 -28.49
C THR A 341 9.35 -9.44 -29.97
N ALA A 342 8.36 -9.77 -30.80
CA ALA A 342 8.26 -9.24 -32.16
C ALA A 342 8.08 -7.71 -32.15
N GLY A 343 7.31 -7.19 -31.19
CA GLY A 343 7.17 -5.76 -30.97
C GLY A 343 8.48 -5.07 -30.60
N LEU A 344 9.31 -5.70 -29.76
CA LEU A 344 10.65 -5.21 -29.43
C LEU A 344 11.59 -5.25 -30.65
N ASP A 345 11.57 -6.33 -31.43
CA ASP A 345 12.37 -6.42 -32.66
C ASP A 345 12.02 -5.29 -33.65
N GLU A 346 10.73 -4.99 -33.80
CA GLU A 346 10.25 -3.87 -34.61
C GLU A 346 10.77 -2.52 -34.06
N LEU A 347 10.63 -2.31 -32.75
CA LEU A 347 10.98 -1.05 -32.10
C LEU A 347 12.48 -0.79 -32.14
N TYR A 348 13.33 -1.76 -31.80
CA TYR A 348 14.79 -1.61 -31.83
C TYR A 348 15.33 -1.45 -33.25
N ALA A 349 14.68 -2.04 -34.25
CA ALA A 349 15.03 -1.80 -35.64
C ALA A 349 14.71 -0.37 -36.09
N ALA A 350 13.62 0.22 -35.57
CA ALA A 350 13.20 1.57 -35.88
C ALA A 350 13.95 2.65 -35.08
N SER A 351 14.32 2.35 -33.84
CA SER A 351 14.92 3.27 -32.88
C SER A 351 16.15 2.64 -32.21
N PRO A 352 17.32 2.63 -32.88
CA PRO A 352 18.51 1.95 -32.39
C PRO A 352 19.12 2.53 -31.10
N ALA A 353 18.79 3.78 -30.74
CA ALA A 353 19.25 4.47 -29.54
C ALA A 353 18.67 3.91 -28.22
N LEU A 354 17.68 3.01 -28.29
CA LEU A 354 17.15 2.33 -27.11
C LEU A 354 18.08 1.20 -26.67
N ASP A 355 18.39 1.12 -25.37
CA ASP A 355 19.28 0.11 -24.78
C ASP A 355 18.55 -1.11 -24.23
N GLY A 356 17.26 -0.99 -23.93
CA GLY A 356 16.48 -2.12 -23.44
C GLY A 356 15.13 -1.75 -22.84
N VAL A 357 14.60 -2.67 -22.04
CA VAL A 357 13.33 -2.52 -21.31
C VAL A 357 13.50 -2.74 -19.82
N LEU A 358 12.76 -1.95 -19.02
CA LEU A 358 12.54 -2.18 -17.60
C LEU A 358 11.11 -2.69 -17.38
N ILE A 359 10.99 -3.89 -16.86
CA ILE A 359 9.72 -4.59 -16.67
C ILE A 359 9.39 -4.66 -15.19
N ARG A 360 8.18 -4.24 -14.83
CA ARG A 360 7.54 -4.55 -13.54
C ARG A 360 6.32 -5.44 -13.79
N ILE A 361 5.99 -6.28 -12.80
CA ILE A 361 4.75 -7.07 -12.79
C ILE A 361 4.00 -6.87 -11.48
N GLY A 362 2.72 -7.23 -11.48
CA GLY A 362 1.92 -7.28 -10.25
C GLY A 362 1.63 -5.91 -9.66
N GLU A 363 1.67 -4.86 -10.48
CA GLU A 363 1.19 -3.51 -10.18
C GLU A 363 0.44 -3.04 -11.43
N ALA A 364 -0.88 -2.90 -11.33
CA ALA A 364 -1.78 -2.68 -12.46
C ALA A 364 -3.18 -2.24 -12.01
N GLY A 365 -4.02 -1.86 -12.97
CA GLY A 365 -5.41 -1.45 -12.78
C GLY A 365 -5.62 0.06 -12.89
N ASP A 366 -6.88 0.49 -12.79
CA ASP A 366 -7.37 1.84 -13.10
C ASP A 366 -6.63 2.99 -12.37
N VAL A 367 -5.88 2.70 -11.30
CA VAL A 367 -5.08 3.70 -10.57
C VAL A 367 -3.85 4.19 -11.36
N TYR A 368 -3.41 3.44 -12.38
CA TYR A 368 -2.32 3.82 -13.30
C TYR A 368 -2.83 4.33 -14.65
N ASP A 369 -4.13 4.21 -14.92
CA ASP A 369 -4.70 4.58 -16.21
C ASP A 369 -4.70 6.11 -16.38
N VAL A 370 -4.39 6.54 -17.60
CA VAL A 370 -4.53 7.95 -18.01
C VAL A 370 -5.83 8.09 -18.78
N ASP A 371 -6.67 9.04 -18.35
CA ASP A 371 -7.98 9.27 -18.96
C ASP A 371 -7.88 9.46 -20.48
N GLY A 372 -8.62 8.63 -21.22
CA GLY A 372 -8.67 8.68 -22.69
C GLY A 372 -7.58 7.91 -23.42
N TRP A 373 -6.68 7.22 -22.71
CA TRP A 373 -5.72 6.29 -23.32
C TRP A 373 -6.31 4.88 -23.36
N ASP A 374 -6.24 4.20 -24.51
CA ASP A 374 -6.57 2.77 -24.64
C ASP A 374 -5.28 1.93 -24.49
N VAL A 375 -4.55 2.23 -23.41
CA VAL A 375 -3.34 1.54 -22.98
C VAL A 375 -3.44 1.38 -21.47
N TYR A 376 -3.38 0.15 -20.98
CA TYR A 376 -3.56 -0.19 -19.57
C TYR A 376 -2.75 -1.45 -19.23
N SER A 377 -2.53 -1.70 -17.95
CA SER A 377 -1.88 -2.92 -17.48
C SER A 377 -2.88 -3.85 -16.77
N ALA A 378 -2.70 -5.16 -16.94
CA ALA A 378 -3.50 -6.18 -16.29
C ALA A 378 -2.68 -7.01 -15.29
N LEU A 379 -3.28 -7.30 -14.12
CA LEU A 379 -2.75 -8.26 -13.13
C LEU A 379 -2.88 -9.71 -13.63
N ALA A 380 -2.14 -10.07 -14.69
CA ALA A 380 -2.21 -11.37 -15.35
C ALA A 380 -0.95 -12.23 -15.16
N VAL A 381 0.20 -11.63 -14.84
CA VAL A 381 1.45 -12.36 -14.57
C VAL A 381 1.55 -12.63 -13.06
N THR A 382 0.94 -13.73 -12.61
CA THR A 382 0.73 -14.01 -11.17
C THR A 382 1.31 -15.35 -10.69
N SER A 383 1.87 -16.17 -11.60
CA SER A 383 2.48 -17.46 -11.30
C SER A 383 3.97 -17.46 -11.64
N VAL A 384 4.73 -18.36 -10.99
CA VAL A 384 6.16 -18.55 -11.27
C VAL A 384 6.37 -18.91 -12.74
N ASP A 385 5.56 -19.82 -13.28
CA ASP A 385 5.68 -20.26 -14.68
C ASP A 385 5.45 -19.11 -15.66
N ALA A 386 4.49 -18.21 -15.38
CA ALA A 386 4.25 -17.03 -16.20
C ALA A 386 5.43 -16.05 -16.19
N VAL A 387 6.02 -15.76 -15.03
CA VAL A 387 7.20 -14.88 -14.94
C VAL A 387 8.39 -15.48 -15.67
N ARG A 388 8.63 -16.78 -15.51
CA ARG A 388 9.74 -17.46 -16.19
C ARG A 388 9.55 -17.49 -17.70
N ALA A 389 8.34 -17.79 -18.19
CA ALA A 389 8.04 -17.75 -19.62
C ALA A 389 8.26 -16.34 -20.21
N MET A 390 7.87 -15.30 -19.47
CA MET A 390 8.13 -13.91 -19.85
C MET A 390 9.63 -13.62 -19.90
N LEU A 391 10.35 -13.85 -18.80
CA LEU A 391 11.77 -13.52 -18.72
C LEU A 391 12.59 -14.30 -19.75
N GLU A 392 12.36 -15.60 -19.93
CA GLU A 392 13.05 -16.39 -20.95
C GLU A 392 12.84 -15.84 -22.37
N ALA A 393 11.63 -15.35 -22.69
CA ALA A 393 11.35 -14.74 -24.00
C ALA A 393 12.04 -13.39 -24.17
N PHE A 394 11.90 -12.50 -23.18
CA PHE A 394 12.46 -11.15 -23.22
C PHE A 394 13.99 -11.17 -23.20
N THR A 395 14.62 -12.00 -22.36
CA THR A 395 16.08 -12.07 -22.29
C THR A 395 16.68 -12.72 -23.55
N ALA A 396 16.03 -13.72 -24.15
CA ALA A 396 16.47 -14.29 -25.41
C ALA A 396 16.41 -13.26 -26.57
N GLN A 397 15.37 -12.44 -26.61
CA GLN A 397 15.25 -11.34 -27.59
C GLN A 397 16.32 -10.27 -27.34
N ALA A 398 16.55 -9.90 -26.08
CA ALA A 398 17.54 -8.91 -25.69
C ALA A 398 18.96 -9.36 -26.05
N GLU A 399 19.32 -10.63 -25.80
CA GLU A 399 20.60 -11.20 -26.26
C GLU A 399 20.75 -11.16 -27.78
N ALA A 400 19.69 -11.48 -28.53
CA ALA A 400 19.72 -11.47 -29.99
C ALA A 400 19.88 -10.06 -30.59
N SER A 401 19.43 -9.04 -29.87
CA SER A 401 19.47 -7.63 -30.28
C SER A 401 20.58 -6.81 -29.60
N PHE A 402 21.37 -7.43 -28.70
CA PHE A 402 22.37 -6.75 -27.87
C PHE A 402 21.75 -5.61 -27.04
N ARG A 403 20.68 -5.96 -26.32
CA ARG A 403 19.91 -5.08 -25.43
C ARG A 403 19.83 -5.70 -24.04
N GLU A 404 19.29 -4.93 -23.09
CA GLU A 404 19.15 -5.33 -21.69
C GLU A 404 17.68 -5.48 -21.29
N VAL A 405 17.44 -6.34 -20.30
CA VAL A 405 16.16 -6.47 -19.59
C VAL A 405 16.42 -6.21 -18.12
N ILE A 406 15.89 -5.10 -17.61
CA ILE A 406 15.82 -4.86 -16.17
C ILE A 406 14.49 -5.42 -15.66
N PHE A 407 14.54 -6.48 -14.86
CA PHE A 407 13.36 -7.01 -14.19
C PHE A 407 13.27 -6.46 -12.78
N ARG A 408 12.20 -5.70 -12.52
CA ARG A 408 11.91 -5.10 -11.23
C ARG A 408 11.14 -6.08 -10.36
N THR A 409 11.66 -6.43 -9.19
CA THR A 409 11.05 -7.45 -8.32
C THR A 409 9.83 -6.96 -7.54
N TRP A 410 9.64 -5.64 -7.42
CA TRP A 410 8.53 -5.03 -6.67
C TRP A 410 7.16 -5.45 -7.23
N SER A 411 6.25 -5.86 -6.34
CA SER A 411 4.88 -6.29 -6.66
C SER A 411 3.95 -6.02 -5.46
N VAL A 412 2.65 -5.82 -5.70
CA VAL A 412 1.67 -5.49 -4.64
C VAL A 412 1.16 -6.70 -3.84
N GLY A 413 1.86 -7.84 -3.88
CA GLY A 413 1.51 -9.02 -3.07
C GLY A 413 0.49 -9.98 -3.70
N VAL A 414 0.19 -9.86 -5.00
CA VAL A 414 -0.80 -10.71 -5.69
C VAL A 414 -0.15 -11.96 -6.31
N GLY A 415 -0.76 -13.12 -6.09
CA GLY A 415 -0.34 -14.39 -6.69
C GLY A 415 0.89 -15.03 -6.04
N ALA A 416 1.41 -16.09 -6.65
CA ALA A 416 2.55 -16.86 -6.13
C ALA A 416 3.90 -16.11 -6.22
N VAL A 417 3.91 -14.96 -6.90
CA VAL A 417 5.09 -14.12 -7.13
C VAL A 417 5.02 -12.80 -6.37
N GLY A 418 3.90 -12.52 -5.70
CA GLY A 418 3.62 -11.22 -5.10
C GLY A 418 4.60 -10.80 -4.00
N ASP A 419 5.21 -11.76 -3.29
CA ASP A 419 6.15 -11.51 -2.20
C ASP A 419 7.63 -11.72 -2.60
N MET A 420 7.94 -11.90 -3.89
CA MET A 420 9.31 -12.19 -4.37
C MET A 420 10.35 -11.11 -4.03
N HIS A 421 9.90 -9.87 -3.79
CA HIS A 421 10.76 -8.75 -3.36
C HIS A 421 11.01 -8.71 -1.85
N THR A 422 10.33 -9.55 -1.06
CA THR A 422 10.40 -9.59 0.41
C THR A 422 10.68 -10.99 0.96
N ASN A 423 10.78 -11.99 0.09
CA ASN A 423 10.88 -13.39 0.46
C ASN A 423 11.93 -14.10 -0.41
N ALA A 424 13.02 -14.53 0.23
CA ALA A 424 14.12 -15.23 -0.40
C ALA A 424 13.72 -16.55 -1.11
N GLU A 425 12.76 -17.30 -0.59
CA GLU A 425 12.28 -18.55 -1.21
C GLU A 425 11.47 -18.26 -2.48
N SER A 426 10.60 -17.24 -2.43
CA SER A 426 9.84 -16.80 -3.60
C SER A 426 10.77 -16.22 -4.68
N TYR A 427 11.77 -15.42 -4.29
CA TYR A 427 12.82 -14.94 -5.20
C TYR A 427 13.50 -16.11 -5.92
N GLU A 428 13.97 -17.11 -5.17
CA GLU A 428 14.66 -18.28 -5.73
C GLU A 428 13.74 -19.10 -6.65
N ALA A 429 12.46 -19.25 -6.31
CA ALA A 429 11.50 -19.95 -7.18
C ALA A 429 11.30 -19.23 -8.53
N VAL A 430 11.25 -17.89 -8.51
CA VAL A 430 11.05 -17.07 -9.70
C VAL A 430 12.32 -17.02 -10.56
N LEU A 431 13.45 -16.65 -9.97
CA LEU A 431 14.67 -16.29 -10.70
C LEU A 431 15.73 -17.40 -10.74
N GLY A 432 15.64 -18.40 -9.87
CA GLY A 432 16.59 -19.49 -9.78
C GLY A 432 16.80 -20.20 -11.13
N GLY A 433 18.06 -20.31 -11.55
CA GLY A 433 18.45 -20.97 -12.80
C GLY A 433 18.14 -20.21 -14.10
N ILE A 434 17.64 -18.97 -14.04
CA ILE A 434 17.66 -18.08 -15.22
C ILE A 434 19.08 -17.53 -15.37
N ASP A 435 19.77 -17.98 -16.40
CA ASP A 435 21.15 -17.60 -16.73
C ASP A 435 21.13 -16.86 -18.08
N SER A 436 21.06 -15.53 -18.01
CA SER A 436 21.18 -14.65 -19.17
C SER A 436 22.07 -13.47 -18.83
N PRO A 437 23.09 -13.17 -19.66
CA PRO A 437 23.89 -11.97 -19.47
C PRO A 437 23.10 -10.68 -19.70
N ALA A 438 21.94 -10.73 -20.37
CA ALA A 438 21.08 -9.58 -20.65
C ALA A 438 20.05 -9.29 -19.54
N LEU A 439 20.06 -10.05 -18.43
CA LEU A 439 19.13 -9.88 -17.32
C LEU A 439 19.79 -9.14 -16.15
N ILE A 440 19.18 -8.02 -15.77
CA ILE A 440 19.51 -7.26 -14.56
C ILE A 440 18.27 -7.29 -13.64
N VAL A 441 18.45 -7.67 -12.38
CA VAL A 441 17.35 -7.70 -11.40
C VAL A 441 17.43 -6.45 -10.50
N SER A 442 16.36 -5.66 -10.51
CA SER A 442 16.21 -4.43 -9.76
C SER A 442 15.37 -4.63 -8.50
N THR A 443 15.90 -4.24 -7.34
CA THR A 443 15.23 -4.41 -6.04
C THR A 443 15.50 -3.23 -5.12
N LYS A 444 14.46 -2.78 -4.38
CA LYS A 444 14.56 -1.74 -3.35
C LYS A 444 15.54 -2.12 -2.25
N TYR A 445 16.34 -1.16 -1.76
CA TYR A 445 17.30 -1.42 -0.67
C TYR A 445 16.62 -1.86 0.63
N THR A 446 15.37 -1.46 0.87
CA THR A 446 14.55 -1.90 2.00
C THR A 446 13.74 -3.16 1.67
N LEU A 447 13.50 -4.00 2.67
CA LEU A 447 12.59 -5.14 2.58
C LEU A 447 11.12 -4.67 2.53
N GLY A 448 10.63 -4.31 1.34
CA GLY A 448 9.31 -3.73 1.13
C GLY A 448 9.41 -2.35 0.48
N ASP A 449 8.66 -1.37 0.97
CA ASP A 449 8.40 -0.11 0.26
C ASP A 449 9.04 1.13 0.89
N PHE A 450 10.36 1.18 0.95
CA PHE A 450 11.17 2.33 1.36
C PHE A 450 10.93 2.94 2.76
N TYR A 451 10.01 2.42 3.57
CA TYR A 451 9.84 2.88 4.95
C TYR A 451 11.13 2.71 5.77
N SER A 452 11.43 3.71 6.60
CA SER A 452 12.70 3.83 7.33
C SER A 452 12.95 2.78 8.42
N TRP A 453 11.89 2.07 8.84
CA TRP A 453 11.97 1.00 9.84
C TRP A 453 11.96 -0.40 9.23
N LEU A 454 11.93 -0.48 7.89
CA LEU A 454 12.08 -1.76 7.21
C LEU A 454 13.54 -2.22 7.26
N PRO A 455 13.78 -3.54 7.38
CA PRO A 455 15.10 -4.10 7.26
C PRO A 455 15.76 -3.82 5.91
N LEU A 456 17.08 -4.03 5.84
CA LEU A 456 17.77 -4.17 4.55
C LEU A 456 17.16 -5.37 3.79
N ASN A 457 17.01 -5.24 2.48
CA ASN A 457 16.40 -6.28 1.67
C ASN A 457 17.35 -7.47 1.48
N ASP A 458 17.10 -8.57 2.18
CA ASP A 458 17.92 -9.77 2.14
C ASP A 458 17.90 -10.49 0.78
N THR A 459 16.90 -10.24 -0.07
CA THR A 459 16.87 -10.79 -1.43
C THR A 459 17.97 -10.21 -2.34
N LEU A 460 18.56 -9.06 -1.97
CA LEU A 460 19.73 -8.49 -2.66
C LEU A 460 21.04 -9.24 -2.32
N GLU A 461 21.08 -10.05 -1.26
CA GLU A 461 22.28 -10.79 -0.85
C GLU A 461 22.42 -12.15 -1.58
N GLN A 462 21.46 -12.50 -2.44
CA GLN A 462 21.38 -13.81 -3.10
C GLN A 462 21.14 -13.73 -4.61
N GLY A 463 21.22 -14.90 -5.27
CA GLY A 463 21.05 -15.06 -6.71
C GLY A 463 22.38 -15.01 -7.47
N GLU A 464 22.34 -15.41 -8.75
CA GLU A 464 23.50 -15.37 -9.66
C GLU A 464 23.36 -14.27 -10.74
N GLN A 465 22.22 -13.58 -10.78
CA GLN A 465 21.90 -12.54 -11.76
C GLN A 465 22.65 -11.24 -11.47
N ARG A 466 22.87 -10.41 -12.50
CA ARG A 466 23.30 -9.02 -12.35
C ARG A 466 22.25 -8.25 -11.55
N ARG A 467 22.66 -7.36 -10.64
CA ARG A 467 21.76 -6.65 -9.72
C ARG A 467 21.93 -5.14 -9.81
N ILE A 468 20.81 -4.44 -9.66
CA ILE A 468 20.81 -3.02 -9.27
C ILE A 468 19.97 -2.80 -8.02
N VAL A 469 20.37 -1.81 -7.22
CA VAL A 469 19.69 -1.41 -5.98
C VAL A 469 18.86 -0.16 -6.24
N GLU A 470 17.60 -0.15 -5.82
CA GLU A 470 16.75 1.03 -5.94
C GLU A 470 16.80 1.89 -4.67
N PHE A 471 16.82 3.22 -4.85
CA PHE A 471 16.74 4.24 -3.81
C PHE A 471 15.65 5.26 -4.17
N GLN A 472 15.03 5.91 -3.18
CA GLN A 472 13.96 6.89 -3.40
C GLN A 472 14.31 8.24 -2.77
N SER A 473 14.57 9.25 -3.59
CA SER A 473 15.00 10.57 -3.11
C SER A 473 13.84 11.38 -2.56
N ARG A 474 12.69 11.41 -3.26
CA ARG A 474 11.49 12.18 -2.88
C ARG A 474 10.82 11.65 -1.61
N ARG A 475 11.04 10.39 -1.22
CA ARG A 475 10.48 9.78 -0.01
C ARG A 475 8.96 9.92 0.08
N GLU A 476 8.29 9.10 -0.71
CA GLU A 476 6.84 8.99 -0.82
C GLU A 476 6.12 8.96 0.53
N PHE A 477 6.47 8.03 1.41
CA PHE A 477 5.80 7.87 2.71
C PHE A 477 6.30 8.83 3.79
N GLU A 478 7.32 9.63 3.49
CA GLU A 478 7.88 10.61 4.42
C GLU A 478 7.59 12.03 3.93
N ASN A 479 6.31 12.21 3.58
CA ASN A 479 5.69 13.46 3.19
C ASN A 479 6.12 13.99 1.81
N PHE A 480 6.31 13.10 0.82
CA PHE A 480 6.58 13.43 -0.58
C PHE A 480 7.70 14.45 -0.82
N GLY A 481 8.69 14.48 0.08
CA GLY A 481 9.88 15.32 -0.05
C GLY A 481 9.71 16.73 0.48
N ALA A 482 8.58 17.03 1.14
CA ALA A 482 8.34 18.32 1.79
C ALA A 482 8.92 18.42 3.21
N PHE A 483 9.42 17.32 3.79
CA PHE A 483 10.14 17.33 5.07
C PHE A 483 11.64 17.23 4.87
N ALA A 484 12.40 17.82 5.79
CA ALA A 484 13.84 17.62 5.82
C ALA A 484 14.13 16.13 6.04
N ASN A 485 14.95 15.53 5.17
CA ASN A 485 15.14 14.08 5.20
C ASN A 485 16.49 13.66 4.60
N ASP A 486 17.59 13.94 5.30
CA ASP A 486 18.94 13.53 4.90
C ASP A 486 19.17 12.03 5.16
N LEU A 487 19.23 11.25 4.08
CA LEU A 487 19.44 9.80 4.12
C LEU A 487 20.90 9.37 3.99
N GLY A 488 21.86 10.29 3.98
CA GLY A 488 23.24 10.00 3.60
C GLY A 488 23.87 8.86 4.39
N ALA A 489 23.76 8.88 5.71
CA ALA A 489 24.29 7.82 6.56
C ALA A 489 23.57 6.47 6.36
N GLU A 490 22.28 6.49 6.06
CA GLU A 490 21.46 5.29 5.81
C GLU A 490 21.81 4.67 4.46
N TYR A 491 21.87 5.48 3.41
CA TYR A 491 22.28 5.05 2.06
C TYR A 491 23.71 4.53 2.04
N GLN A 492 24.64 5.19 2.73
CA GLN A 492 26.02 4.73 2.82
C GLN A 492 26.10 3.35 3.48
N TRP A 493 25.43 3.19 4.62
CA TRP A 493 25.41 1.91 5.33
C TRP A 493 24.81 0.81 4.46
N ALA A 494 23.64 1.05 3.85
CA ALA A 494 23.00 0.08 2.97
C ALA A 494 23.90 -0.31 1.79
N MET A 495 24.49 0.67 1.11
CA MET A 495 25.39 0.45 -0.03
C MET A 495 26.61 -0.39 0.38
N GLN A 496 27.30 -0.01 1.45
CA GLN A 496 28.47 -0.75 1.95
C GLN A 496 28.14 -2.19 2.35
N GLN A 497 27.01 -2.41 3.02
CA GLN A 497 26.58 -3.74 3.43
C GLN A 497 26.23 -4.62 2.22
N LEU A 498 25.47 -4.08 1.27
CA LEU A 498 25.04 -4.81 0.07
C LEU A 498 26.23 -5.17 -0.82
N LEU A 499 27.15 -4.23 -1.07
CA LEU A 499 28.36 -4.49 -1.88
C LEU A 499 29.33 -5.47 -1.21
N ALA A 500 29.35 -5.51 0.12
CA ALA A 500 30.11 -6.51 0.85
C ALA A 500 29.48 -7.92 0.76
N ALA A 501 28.15 -8.00 0.61
CA ALA A 501 27.39 -9.25 0.58
C ALA A 501 27.27 -9.84 -0.83
N ASN A 502 27.16 -9.00 -1.87
CA ASN A 502 26.90 -9.42 -3.24
C ASN A 502 27.74 -8.66 -4.26
N ASP A 503 28.67 -9.36 -4.90
CA ASP A 503 29.56 -8.84 -5.94
C ASP A 503 28.90 -8.71 -7.32
N ARG A 504 27.63 -9.12 -7.45
CA ARG A 504 26.82 -8.96 -8.68
C ARG A 504 26.06 -7.64 -8.74
N ILE A 505 26.11 -6.84 -7.69
CA ILE A 505 25.54 -5.49 -7.69
C ILE A 505 26.44 -4.60 -8.52
N GLU A 506 25.93 -4.15 -9.66
CA GLU A 506 26.66 -3.37 -10.67
C GLU A 506 26.06 -1.98 -10.90
N GLY A 507 24.96 -1.66 -10.22
CA GLY A 507 24.29 -0.39 -10.41
C GLY A 507 23.31 0.01 -9.33
N ALA A 508 22.84 1.25 -9.47
CA ALA A 508 21.79 1.82 -8.66
C ALA A 508 20.75 2.52 -9.54
N TRP A 509 19.48 2.43 -9.16
CA TRP A 509 18.40 3.22 -9.74
C TRP A 509 17.82 4.15 -8.68
N VAL A 510 17.98 5.45 -8.89
CA VAL A 510 17.57 6.50 -7.95
C VAL A 510 16.29 7.16 -8.45
N TRP A 511 15.23 7.09 -7.66
CA TRP A 511 13.94 7.70 -7.99
C TRP A 511 13.95 9.16 -7.57
N THR A 512 14.04 10.06 -8.55
CA THR A 512 14.10 11.50 -8.30
C THR A 512 12.71 12.09 -8.09
N GLN A 513 11.67 11.54 -8.71
CA GLN A 513 10.29 12.04 -8.62
C GLN A 513 9.25 10.93 -8.39
N ASP A 514 9.44 9.76 -9.00
CA ASP A 514 8.55 8.61 -8.93
C ASP A 514 8.39 8.09 -7.49
N GLY A 515 7.27 7.40 -7.26
CA GLY A 515 6.85 6.93 -5.93
C GLY A 515 5.52 7.55 -5.53
N GLY A 516 4.52 6.68 -5.37
CA GLY A 516 3.18 7.07 -4.94
C GLY A 516 2.46 8.03 -5.87
N PRO A 517 1.36 8.64 -5.39
CA PRO A 517 0.58 9.59 -6.13
C PRO A 517 1.32 10.91 -6.27
N TRP A 518 1.22 11.51 -7.45
CA TRP A 518 1.86 12.80 -7.71
C TRP A 518 0.96 13.97 -7.30
N ARG A 519 -0.36 13.78 -7.37
CA ARG A 519 -1.41 14.79 -7.18
C ARG A 519 -2.10 14.74 -5.81
N ALA A 520 -1.74 13.77 -4.98
CA ALA A 520 -2.04 13.79 -3.55
C ALA A 520 -0.78 14.26 -2.80
N GLY A 521 -0.93 15.28 -1.95
CA GLY A 521 0.19 15.90 -1.25
C GLY A 521 0.80 17.10 -2.00
N PRO A 522 2.02 17.54 -1.61
CA PRO A 522 2.66 18.75 -2.12
C PRO A 522 2.85 18.74 -3.65
N MET A 523 2.61 19.87 -4.29
CA MET A 523 2.92 20.14 -5.71
C MET A 523 4.42 20.42 -5.89
N SER A 524 5.25 19.45 -5.52
CA SER A 524 6.68 19.46 -5.77
C SER A 524 7.03 18.52 -6.92
N LEU A 525 7.51 19.11 -8.00
CA LEU A 525 7.85 18.45 -9.26
C LEU A 525 9.31 18.74 -9.57
N TYR A 526 10.13 17.69 -9.62
CA TYR A 526 11.57 17.76 -9.79
C TYR A 526 11.95 18.55 -11.04
N LEU A 527 12.80 19.56 -10.87
CA LEU A 527 13.20 20.55 -11.88
C LEU A 527 12.08 21.44 -12.46
N LYS A 528 10.85 21.40 -11.93
CA LYS A 528 9.72 22.18 -12.48
C LYS A 528 9.04 23.11 -11.48
N SER A 529 8.67 22.62 -10.31
CA SER A 529 7.81 23.34 -9.37
C SER A 529 8.04 22.90 -7.93
N GLY A 530 7.65 23.76 -6.98
CA GLY A 530 7.79 23.50 -5.55
C GLY A 530 9.25 23.49 -5.10
N PHE A 531 9.48 22.94 -3.91
CA PHE A 531 10.80 22.96 -3.25
C PHE A 531 11.56 21.65 -3.43
N TRP A 532 11.73 21.22 -4.69
CA TRP A 532 12.37 19.96 -5.03
C TRP A 532 13.86 19.88 -4.63
N GLN A 533 14.52 21.03 -4.46
CA GLN A 533 15.90 21.12 -3.99
C GLN A 533 16.08 20.47 -2.60
N LEU A 534 15.01 20.35 -1.81
CA LEU A 534 15.07 19.68 -0.51
C LEU A 534 15.39 18.19 -0.63
N TYR A 535 14.69 17.47 -1.52
CA TYR A 535 14.94 16.05 -1.73
C TYR A 535 16.03 15.76 -2.76
N GLU A 536 16.50 16.77 -3.49
CA GLU A 536 17.70 16.68 -4.33
C GLU A 536 18.94 16.27 -3.53
N LEU A 537 18.99 16.64 -2.25
CA LEU A 537 20.04 16.16 -1.33
C LEU A 537 20.21 14.65 -1.41
N ASN A 538 19.11 13.89 -1.38
CA ASN A 538 19.15 12.43 -1.42
C ASN A 538 19.56 11.89 -2.80
N THR A 539 19.25 12.60 -3.88
CA THR A 539 19.70 12.27 -5.24
C THR A 539 21.22 12.42 -5.35
N GLN A 540 21.77 13.54 -4.88
CA GLN A 540 23.22 13.80 -4.88
C GLN A 540 23.98 12.84 -3.96
N LEU A 541 23.42 12.51 -2.79
CA LEU A 541 23.99 11.51 -1.88
C LEU A 541 24.05 10.12 -2.52
N ALA A 542 22.96 9.66 -3.14
CA ALA A 542 22.93 8.37 -3.81
C ALA A 542 23.91 8.32 -5.00
N ALA A 543 24.01 9.40 -5.77
CA ALA A 543 24.96 9.48 -6.87
C ALA A 543 26.43 9.45 -6.39
N ALA A 544 26.76 10.22 -5.35
CA ALA A 544 28.11 10.22 -4.76
C ALA A 544 28.49 8.83 -4.24
N LEU A 545 27.56 8.12 -3.57
CA LEU A 545 27.78 6.78 -3.05
C LEU A 545 27.85 5.69 -4.12
N ALA A 546 27.19 5.89 -5.27
CA ALA A 546 27.33 5.00 -6.42
C ALA A 546 28.70 5.14 -7.09
N VAL A 547 29.29 6.34 -7.05
CA VAL A 547 30.67 6.57 -7.50
C VAL A 547 31.66 6.00 -6.49
N ASP A 548 31.52 6.36 -5.22
CA ASP A 548 32.38 5.94 -4.10
C ASP A 548 31.56 5.66 -2.84
N PRO A 549 31.34 4.38 -2.45
CA PRO A 549 30.61 4.02 -1.24
C PRO A 549 31.24 4.57 0.06
N ASP A 550 32.52 4.94 0.04
CA ASP A 550 33.25 5.52 1.17
C ASP A 550 33.24 7.06 1.17
N ALA A 551 32.50 7.70 0.24
CA ALA A 551 32.37 9.15 0.17
C ALA A 551 31.91 9.76 1.51
N ASP A 552 32.45 10.93 1.85
CA ASP A 552 32.02 11.68 3.05
C ASP A 552 30.65 12.31 2.81
N VAL A 553 29.60 11.61 3.22
CA VAL A 553 28.20 12.07 3.09
C VAL A 553 27.96 13.42 3.77
N SER A 554 28.70 13.75 4.83
CA SER A 554 28.56 15.05 5.50
C SER A 554 29.14 16.20 4.66
N ALA A 555 30.16 15.91 3.84
CA ALA A 555 30.71 16.86 2.88
C ALA A 555 29.76 17.03 1.69
N VAL A 556 29.08 15.97 1.24
CA VAL A 556 28.05 16.05 0.19
C VAL A 556 26.88 16.92 0.67
N THR A 557 26.36 16.73 1.89
CA THR A 557 25.32 17.60 2.46
C THR A 557 25.76 19.06 2.55
N ALA A 558 27.03 19.33 2.91
CA ALA A 558 27.55 20.69 2.93
C ALA A 558 27.70 21.30 1.52
N ALA A 559 28.09 20.50 0.53
CA ALA A 559 28.19 20.92 -0.87
C ALA A 559 26.81 21.26 -1.46
N TRP A 560 25.81 20.40 -1.24
CA TRP A 560 24.41 20.65 -1.58
C TRP A 560 23.91 21.97 -0.96
N ALA A 561 24.18 22.17 0.34
CA ALA A 561 23.75 23.37 1.03
C ALA A 561 24.40 24.64 0.43
N ARG A 562 25.65 24.52 -0.03
CA ARG A 562 26.38 25.61 -0.68
C ARG A 562 25.88 25.92 -2.08
N GLU A 563 25.60 24.88 -2.85
CA GLU A 563 25.07 24.98 -4.20
C GLU A 563 23.74 25.74 -4.19
N TRP A 564 22.80 25.33 -3.33
CA TRP A 564 21.43 25.84 -3.40
C TRP A 564 21.13 27.05 -2.52
N PHE A 565 21.82 27.23 -1.39
CA PHE A 565 21.39 28.23 -0.39
C PHE A 565 22.38 29.34 -0.10
N SER A 566 23.68 29.06 0.09
CA SER A 566 24.62 30.08 0.58
C SER A 566 26.10 29.74 0.37
N ASP A 567 26.93 30.74 0.10
CA ASP A 567 28.40 30.61 0.18
C ASP A 567 28.95 30.83 1.60
N ASP A 568 28.15 31.41 2.51
CA ASP A 568 28.59 31.76 3.86
C ASP A 568 28.78 30.49 4.71
N PRO A 569 29.99 30.23 5.25
CA PRO A 569 30.27 29.00 5.99
C PRO A 569 29.38 28.80 7.22
N ALA A 570 28.96 29.87 7.89
CA ALA A 570 28.10 29.77 9.07
C ALA A 570 26.67 29.33 8.69
N THR A 571 26.14 29.85 7.59
CA THR A 571 24.82 29.52 7.04
C THR A 571 24.80 28.09 6.53
N VAL A 572 25.78 27.69 5.72
CA VAL A 572 25.94 26.30 5.24
C VAL A 572 26.06 25.33 6.41
N SER A 573 26.88 25.65 7.42
CA SER A 573 27.03 24.83 8.62
C SER A 573 25.73 24.73 9.43
N ALA A 574 24.90 25.77 9.46
CA ALA A 574 23.61 25.74 10.16
C ALA A 574 22.60 24.82 9.44
N ILE A 575 22.52 24.90 8.11
CA ILE A 575 21.69 24.01 7.29
C ILE A 575 22.13 22.56 7.43
N ALA A 576 23.44 22.28 7.27
CA ALA A 576 23.97 20.92 7.44
C ALA A 576 23.72 20.37 8.87
N ARG A 577 23.84 21.21 9.90
CA ARG A 577 23.46 20.82 11.28
C ARG A 577 21.98 20.52 11.42
N ALA A 578 21.10 21.27 10.77
CA ALA A 578 19.68 20.96 10.76
C ALA A 578 19.43 19.57 10.17
N MET A 579 20.02 19.27 9.01
CA MET A 579 19.89 17.96 8.35
C MET A 579 20.31 16.78 9.24
N THR A 580 21.34 16.93 10.09
CA THR A 580 21.72 15.84 11.03
C THR A 580 20.64 15.45 12.04
N SER A 581 19.65 16.32 12.30
CA SER A 581 18.53 16.03 13.20
C SER A 581 17.28 15.52 12.46
N SER A 582 17.28 15.53 11.13
CA SER A 582 16.07 15.26 10.34
C SER A 582 15.60 13.81 10.50
N ARG A 583 16.53 12.85 10.55
CA ARG A 583 16.20 11.43 10.75
C ARG A 583 15.62 11.15 12.14
N GLU A 584 16.01 11.90 13.17
CA GLU A 584 15.37 11.84 14.50
C GLU A 584 13.91 12.34 14.39
N ALA A 585 13.70 13.50 13.75
CA ALA A 585 12.36 14.06 13.55
C ALA A 585 11.43 13.11 12.78
N ILE A 586 11.90 12.55 11.66
CA ILE A 586 11.14 11.61 10.82
C ILE A 586 10.89 10.29 11.55
N SER A 587 11.94 9.61 12.02
CA SER A 587 11.82 8.26 12.63
C SER A 587 10.97 8.26 13.90
N GLN A 588 11.00 9.34 14.68
CA GLN A 588 10.22 9.44 15.91
C GLN A 588 8.87 10.13 15.71
N GLY A 589 8.71 10.92 14.64
CA GLY A 589 7.52 11.71 14.36
C GLY A 589 6.49 10.98 13.51
N LEU A 590 6.93 10.34 12.43
CA LEU A 590 6.06 9.60 11.50
C LEU A 590 5.81 8.16 11.93
N TYR A 591 6.71 7.57 12.73
CA TYR A 591 6.58 6.18 13.18
C TYR A 591 6.38 6.09 14.69
N ILE A 592 5.79 4.98 15.12
CA ILE A 592 5.73 4.58 16.53
C ILE A 592 6.77 3.48 16.72
N GLU A 593 7.94 3.82 17.25
CA GLU A 593 9.13 2.96 17.38
C GLU A 593 8.79 1.53 17.85
N GLN A 594 7.96 1.37 18.89
CA GLN A 594 7.61 0.08 19.47
C GLN A 594 6.73 -0.81 18.57
N PHE A 595 6.09 -0.23 17.57
CA PHE A 595 5.35 -0.93 16.53
C PHE A 595 6.24 -1.15 15.30
N ALA A 596 6.99 -0.11 14.91
CA ALA A 596 7.84 -0.10 13.74
C ALA A 596 9.07 -1.03 13.88
N ASP A 597 9.52 -1.33 15.11
CA ASP A 597 10.54 -2.35 15.40
C ASP A 597 10.05 -3.80 15.22
N LYS A 598 8.80 -4.00 14.77
CA LYS A 598 8.21 -5.29 14.47
C LYS A 598 7.82 -5.40 13.00
N ARG A 599 8.03 -6.59 12.45
CA ARG A 599 7.27 -7.10 11.32
C ARG A 599 5.92 -7.58 11.83
N VAL A 600 4.84 -6.99 11.35
CA VAL A 600 3.47 -7.32 11.78
C VAL A 600 2.79 -8.02 10.63
N PHE A 601 2.08 -9.11 10.91
CA PHE A 601 1.32 -9.83 9.90
C PHE A 601 -0.14 -9.87 10.32
N ALA A 602 -1.05 -9.52 9.42
CA ALA A 602 -2.49 -9.52 9.67
C ALA A 602 -3.27 -9.70 8.36
N ILE A 603 -4.28 -10.57 8.38
CA ILE A 603 -5.21 -10.78 7.25
C ILE A 603 -4.46 -11.15 5.96
N GLY A 604 -3.39 -11.95 6.07
CA GLY A 604 -2.58 -12.36 4.92
C GLY A 604 -1.62 -11.30 4.39
N LEU A 605 -1.59 -10.10 4.99
CA LEU A 605 -0.70 -9.01 4.63
C LEU A 605 0.39 -8.82 5.69
N GLU A 606 1.48 -8.15 5.32
CA GLU A 606 2.46 -7.55 6.22
C GLU A 606 2.24 -6.02 6.20
N PRO A 607 1.44 -5.44 7.11
CA PRO A 607 1.15 -4.01 7.07
C PRO A 607 2.43 -3.19 7.29
N PRO A 608 2.55 -2.01 6.65
CA PRO A 608 3.73 -1.16 6.78
C PRO A 608 3.97 -0.71 8.24
N PRO A 609 5.22 -0.35 8.59
CA PRO A 609 5.55 0.09 9.95
C PRO A 609 4.89 1.43 10.35
N MET A 610 4.25 2.13 9.40
CA MET A 610 3.65 3.45 9.60
C MET A 610 2.12 3.45 9.71
N MET A 611 1.44 2.29 9.79
CA MET A 611 -0.02 2.14 9.62
C MET A 611 -0.98 3.09 10.37
N TRP A 612 -0.55 3.80 11.43
CA TRP A 612 -1.36 4.85 12.07
C TRP A 612 -1.53 6.12 11.21
N ILE A 613 -0.61 6.32 10.26
CA ILE A 613 -0.75 7.18 9.08
C ILE A 613 -0.80 6.20 7.91
N PHE A 614 -2.01 5.84 7.48
CA PHE A 614 -2.17 4.88 6.40
C PHE A 614 -1.80 5.57 5.09
N GLU A 615 -0.65 5.22 4.52
CA GLU A 615 -0.06 5.73 3.27
C GLU A 615 -0.12 7.27 3.11
N TRP A 616 1.05 7.87 2.92
CA TRP A 616 1.21 9.29 2.60
C TRP A 616 0.72 10.26 3.70
N ASP A 617 -0.56 10.66 3.69
CA ASP A 617 -1.10 11.75 4.50
C ASP A 617 -2.41 11.41 5.26
N ILE A 618 -2.91 10.17 5.18
CA ILE A 618 -4.21 9.79 5.76
C ILE A 618 -4.04 9.30 7.20
N LEU A 619 -4.53 10.06 8.18
CA LEU A 619 -4.52 9.62 9.58
C LEU A 619 -5.59 8.54 9.81
N THR A 620 -5.14 7.34 10.19
CA THR A 620 -5.98 6.16 10.41
C THR A 620 -6.91 6.34 11.59
N GLY A 621 -8.19 5.90 11.49
CA GLY A 621 -9.16 5.96 12.58
C GLY A 621 -10.02 4.71 12.77
N ASP A 622 -9.61 3.57 12.20
CA ASP A 622 -10.27 2.28 12.39
C ASP A 622 -9.68 1.48 13.57
N SER A 623 -10.49 0.54 14.06
CA SER A 623 -10.13 -0.30 15.22
C SER A 623 -9.15 -1.43 14.88
N ALA A 624 -9.18 -2.00 13.67
CA ALA A 624 -8.30 -3.12 13.33
C ALA A 624 -6.83 -2.71 13.39
N VAL A 625 -6.51 -1.50 12.90
CA VAL A 625 -5.15 -0.98 12.94
C VAL A 625 -4.79 -0.46 14.33
N LEU A 626 -5.57 0.50 14.85
CA LEU A 626 -5.16 1.24 16.06
C LEU A 626 -5.16 0.38 17.32
N ASP A 627 -6.10 -0.56 17.45
CA ASP A 627 -6.16 -1.44 18.64
C ASP A 627 -5.03 -2.46 18.62
N VAL A 628 -4.71 -3.02 17.44
CA VAL A 628 -3.56 -3.93 17.28
C VAL A 628 -2.26 -3.17 17.54
N LEU A 629 -2.10 -1.97 16.98
CA LEU A 629 -0.94 -1.12 17.23
C LEU A 629 -0.74 -0.86 18.73
N TYR A 630 -1.79 -0.42 19.44
CA TYR A 630 -1.70 -0.23 20.89
C TYR A 630 -1.28 -1.53 21.60
N SER A 631 -1.84 -2.67 21.22
CA SER A 631 -1.49 -3.95 21.86
C SER A 631 -0.02 -4.33 21.67
N VAL A 632 0.53 -4.08 20.47
CA VAL A 632 1.96 -4.30 20.19
C VAL A 632 2.81 -3.34 21.03
N VAL A 633 2.48 -2.04 21.05
CA VAL A 633 3.19 -1.05 21.87
C VAL A 633 3.18 -1.44 23.35
N ARG A 634 2.02 -1.79 23.90
CA ARG A 634 1.87 -2.23 25.29
C ARG A 634 2.73 -3.46 25.59
N ASP A 635 2.77 -4.42 24.67
CA ASP A 635 3.45 -5.70 24.86
C ASP A 635 4.97 -5.59 24.64
N SER A 636 5.47 -4.48 24.11
CA SER A 636 6.91 -4.20 23.92
C SER A 636 7.67 -3.90 25.22
N GLY A 637 6.98 -3.63 26.34
CA GLY A 637 7.62 -3.54 27.66
C GLY A 637 6.89 -2.67 28.70
N ASP A 638 7.37 -2.71 29.95
CA ASP A 638 6.84 -1.87 31.02
C ASP A 638 7.07 -0.38 30.71
N GLY A 639 6.00 0.43 30.68
CA GLY A 639 6.06 1.86 30.37
C GLY A 639 6.24 2.17 28.87
N ALA A 640 6.06 1.19 27.99
CA ALA A 640 6.24 1.34 26.55
C ALA A 640 5.24 2.33 25.92
N VAL A 641 4.02 2.44 26.46
CA VAL A 641 3.02 3.41 26.00
C VAL A 641 3.49 4.84 26.26
N GLU A 642 3.97 5.13 27.47
CA GLU A 642 4.51 6.44 27.82
C GLU A 642 5.80 6.76 27.04
N ALA A 643 6.63 5.75 26.79
CA ALA A 643 7.81 5.90 25.94
C ALA A 643 7.42 6.27 24.49
N ALA A 644 6.44 5.58 23.90
CA ALA A 644 5.92 5.87 22.57
C ALA A 644 5.40 7.31 22.43
N ILE A 645 4.69 7.79 23.46
CA ILE A 645 4.21 9.18 23.55
C ILE A 645 5.40 10.15 23.65
N ALA A 646 6.37 9.87 24.53
CA ALA A 646 7.55 10.71 24.71
C ALA A 646 8.38 10.87 23.43
N ARG A 647 8.50 9.81 22.61
CA ARG A 647 9.15 9.87 21.29
C ARG A 647 8.53 10.90 20.36
N GLY A 648 7.21 11.10 20.43
CA GLY A 648 6.54 12.15 19.63
C GLY A 648 7.00 13.54 20.04
N ALA A 649 7.25 13.76 21.34
CA ALA A 649 7.81 15.02 21.84
C ALA A 649 9.28 15.20 21.44
N ASP A 650 10.07 14.12 21.42
CA ASP A 650 11.46 14.14 20.93
C ASP A 650 11.50 14.58 19.45
N ALA A 651 10.59 14.07 18.62
CA ALA A 651 10.46 14.44 17.20
C ALA A 651 10.16 15.95 17.02
N VAL A 652 9.17 16.46 17.76
CA VAL A 652 8.85 17.90 17.77
C VAL A 652 10.06 18.72 18.19
N ALA A 653 10.78 18.29 19.24
CA ALA A 653 11.97 18.99 19.70
C ALA A 653 13.12 18.96 18.67
N ALA A 654 13.24 17.90 17.86
CA ALA A 654 14.19 17.84 16.76
C ALA A 654 13.83 18.85 15.66
N ALA A 655 12.57 18.90 15.23
CA ALA A 655 12.10 19.89 14.26
C ALA A 655 12.25 21.34 14.76
N GLU A 656 12.00 21.61 16.05
CA GLU A 656 12.24 22.94 16.64
C GLU A 656 13.72 23.33 16.60
N ARG A 657 14.65 22.37 16.85
CA ARG A 657 16.09 22.63 16.71
C ARG A 657 16.47 22.95 15.27
N MET A 658 15.94 22.19 14.30
CA MET A 658 16.20 22.42 12.87
C MET A 658 15.73 23.80 12.43
N SER A 659 14.47 24.14 12.73
CA SER A 659 13.89 25.46 12.44
C SER A 659 14.71 26.59 13.08
N ALA A 660 15.07 26.47 14.36
CA ALA A 660 15.84 27.51 15.05
C ALA A 660 17.22 27.73 14.43
N LEU A 661 17.93 26.65 14.05
CA LEU A 661 19.25 26.74 13.42
C LEU A 661 19.19 27.54 12.11
N VAL A 662 18.19 27.30 11.28
CA VAL A 662 18.03 27.96 9.97
C VAL A 662 17.51 29.39 10.13
N GLU A 663 16.53 29.63 11.01
CA GLU A 663 15.95 30.96 11.24
C GLU A 663 16.95 31.97 11.84
N GLU A 664 17.90 31.49 12.66
CA GLU A 664 18.95 32.32 13.29
C GLU A 664 20.05 32.77 12.32
N THR A 665 20.10 32.23 11.10
CA THR A 665 21.07 32.65 10.08
C THR A 665 20.81 34.08 9.60
N ASP A 666 21.87 34.78 9.19
CA ASP A 666 21.74 36.13 8.62
C ASP A 666 21.07 36.04 7.25
N ALA A 667 19.86 36.60 7.09
CA ALA A 667 19.14 36.53 5.83
C ALA A 667 19.91 37.14 4.63
N SER A 668 20.92 38.00 4.87
CA SER A 668 21.74 38.59 3.81
C SER A 668 22.84 37.69 3.25
N THR A 669 23.11 36.54 3.89
CA THR A 669 24.10 35.55 3.42
C THR A 669 23.49 34.52 2.48
N TRP A 670 22.17 34.51 2.32
CA TRP A 670 21.47 33.60 1.42
C TRP A 670 21.60 34.09 -0.03
N ARG A 671 21.76 33.15 -0.97
CA ARG A 671 21.80 33.46 -2.41
C ARG A 671 20.49 34.06 -2.88
N ASP A 672 19.37 33.48 -2.43
CA ASP A 672 18.02 33.88 -2.80
C ASP A 672 17.10 33.91 -1.56
N PRO A 673 16.45 35.05 -1.26
CA PRO A 673 15.41 35.12 -0.23
C PRO A 673 14.28 34.10 -0.41
N ALA A 674 13.89 33.76 -1.65
CA ALA A 674 12.83 32.79 -1.90
C ALA A 674 13.24 31.37 -1.46
N MET A 675 14.50 30.98 -1.65
CA MET A 675 15.04 29.69 -1.17
C MET A 675 15.10 29.62 0.35
N ARG A 676 15.38 30.75 1.02
CA ARG A 676 15.28 30.85 2.48
C ARG A 676 13.85 30.66 2.95
N ASP A 677 12.90 31.33 2.30
CA ASP A 677 11.47 31.25 2.63
C ASP A 677 10.93 29.83 2.38
N ALA A 678 11.37 29.16 1.30
CA ALA A 678 11.02 27.77 1.02
C ALA A 678 11.57 26.80 2.10
N LEU A 679 12.84 26.89 2.48
CA LEU A 679 13.41 26.01 3.52
C LEU A 679 12.77 26.26 4.89
N THR A 680 12.58 27.53 5.27
CA THR A 680 11.92 27.86 6.55
C THR A 680 10.44 27.49 6.54
N GLY A 681 9.76 27.60 5.40
CA GLY A 681 8.39 27.12 5.18
C GLY A 681 8.27 25.61 5.38
N ALA A 682 9.14 24.83 4.72
CA ALA A 682 9.19 23.38 4.84
C ALA A 682 9.45 22.92 6.29
N LEU A 683 10.43 23.51 6.98
CA LEU A 683 10.70 23.22 8.40
C LEU A 683 9.55 23.63 9.32
N GLY A 684 8.87 24.74 9.00
CA GLY A 684 7.67 25.19 9.72
C GLY A 684 6.48 24.27 9.51
N TYR A 685 6.32 23.71 8.31
CA TYR A 685 5.32 22.70 7.99
C TYR A 685 5.61 21.36 8.67
N GLU A 686 6.84 20.88 8.62
CA GLU A 686 7.27 19.70 9.36
C GLU A 686 6.98 19.84 10.86
N LEU A 687 7.37 20.96 11.48
CA LEU A 687 7.12 21.19 12.90
C LEU A 687 5.62 21.20 13.26
N ASP A 688 4.79 21.84 12.43
CA ASP A 688 3.34 21.92 12.65
C ASP A 688 2.68 20.54 12.56
N THR A 689 2.98 19.81 11.48
CA THR A 689 2.48 18.46 11.25
C THR A 689 2.94 17.50 12.35
N LEU A 690 4.22 17.54 12.76
CA LEU A 690 4.70 16.70 13.86
C LEU A 690 4.03 17.02 15.21
N LYS A 691 3.62 18.27 15.46
CA LYS A 691 2.82 18.65 16.63
C LYS A 691 1.42 18.04 16.58
N LEU A 692 0.76 18.13 15.41
CA LEU A 692 -0.53 17.48 15.16
C LEU A 692 -0.44 15.96 15.39
N LEU A 693 0.53 15.31 14.76
CA LEU A 693 0.78 13.87 14.85
C LEU A 693 1.11 13.44 16.28
N GLY A 694 1.90 14.22 17.02
CA GLY A 694 2.20 13.97 18.44
C GLY A 694 0.93 13.97 19.32
N ALA A 695 0.02 14.93 19.10
CA ALA A 695 -1.26 14.95 19.82
C ALA A 695 -2.19 13.80 19.40
N TYR A 696 -2.18 13.42 18.12
CA TYR A 696 -2.95 12.27 17.65
C TYR A 696 -2.43 10.96 18.25
N ARG A 697 -1.11 10.79 18.31
CA ARG A 697 -0.45 9.64 18.95
C ARG A 697 -0.89 9.46 20.40
N GLU A 698 -0.85 10.54 21.18
CA GLU A 698 -1.30 10.56 22.58
C GLU A 698 -2.80 10.16 22.66
N THR A 699 -3.61 10.66 21.73
CA THR A 699 -5.04 10.34 21.65
C THR A 699 -5.28 8.85 21.40
N ILE A 700 -4.66 8.26 20.37
CA ILE A 700 -4.91 6.85 20.02
C ILE A 700 -4.37 5.88 21.09
N LEU A 701 -3.22 6.19 21.70
CA LEU A 701 -2.60 5.31 22.70
C LEU A 701 -3.36 5.33 24.03
N HIS A 702 -3.77 6.50 24.53
CA HIS A 702 -4.61 6.55 25.75
C HIS A 702 -6.02 6.00 25.51
N ARG A 703 -6.54 6.08 24.28
CA ARG A 703 -7.79 5.40 23.92
C ARG A 703 -7.66 3.88 24.06
N GLY A 704 -6.62 3.30 23.46
CA GLY A 704 -6.31 1.88 23.59
C GLY A 704 -6.15 1.47 25.05
N GLU A 705 -5.41 2.27 25.83
CA GLU A 705 -5.22 2.06 27.26
C GLU A 705 -6.54 2.09 28.05
N TRP A 706 -7.44 3.01 27.72
CA TRP A 706 -8.76 3.06 28.32
C TRP A 706 -9.59 1.81 27.98
N HIS A 707 -9.58 1.36 26.74
CA HIS A 707 -10.32 0.16 26.33
C HIS A 707 -9.76 -1.12 26.99
N ASP A 708 -8.44 -1.20 27.16
CA ASP A 708 -7.75 -2.32 27.81
C ASP A 708 -7.99 -2.36 29.33
N THR A 709 -7.85 -1.21 30.01
CA THR A 709 -7.86 -1.13 31.47
C THR A 709 -9.21 -0.77 32.09
N ALA A 710 -10.11 -0.18 31.30
CA ALA A 710 -11.32 0.52 31.75
C ALA A 710 -11.05 1.59 32.85
N SER A 711 -9.83 2.11 32.91
CA SER A 711 -9.39 3.10 33.91
C SER A 711 -10.03 4.47 33.66
N ALA A 712 -10.51 5.11 34.73
CA ALA A 712 -10.96 6.49 34.68
C ALA A 712 -9.80 7.47 34.43
N GLY A 713 -8.57 7.10 34.81
CA GLY A 713 -7.38 7.90 34.54
C GLY A 713 -7.03 7.89 33.05
N ALA A 714 -6.99 6.71 32.43
CA ALA A 714 -6.74 6.57 31.00
C ALA A 714 -7.82 7.28 30.17
N TYR A 715 -9.10 7.19 30.57
CA TYR A 715 -10.18 7.95 29.92
C TYR A 715 -9.99 9.47 30.02
N ALA A 716 -9.55 9.98 31.18
CA ALA A 716 -9.29 11.41 31.35
C ALA A 716 -8.06 11.88 30.53
N ALA A 717 -7.02 11.05 30.44
CA ALA A 717 -5.86 11.32 29.59
C ALA A 717 -6.25 11.34 28.10
N TRP A 718 -7.05 10.36 27.66
CA TRP A 718 -7.61 10.33 26.31
C TRP A 718 -8.43 11.59 25.99
N GLU A 719 -9.30 12.04 26.90
CA GLU A 719 -10.13 13.24 26.66
C GLU A 719 -9.29 14.53 26.58
N ASP A 720 -8.23 14.65 27.38
CA ASP A 720 -7.29 15.78 27.31
C ASP A 720 -6.49 15.78 25.99
N ALA A 721 -5.96 14.61 25.62
CA ALA A 721 -5.22 14.42 24.38
C ALA A 721 -6.10 14.70 23.15
N LYS A 722 -7.33 14.17 23.12
CA LYS A 722 -8.34 14.43 22.08
C LYS A 722 -8.62 15.92 21.95
N SER A 723 -8.84 16.62 23.06
CA SER A 723 -9.11 18.06 23.05
C SER A 723 -7.95 18.86 22.46
N ARG A 724 -6.70 18.42 22.73
CA ARG A 724 -5.49 19.04 22.16
C ARG A 724 -5.36 18.75 20.66
N PHE A 725 -5.62 17.50 20.26
CA PHE A 725 -5.64 17.11 18.86
C PHE A 725 -6.68 17.91 18.06
N GLU A 726 -7.92 18.06 18.55
CA GLU A 726 -8.97 18.82 17.86
C GLU A 726 -8.60 20.29 17.63
N VAL A 727 -7.90 20.91 18.59
CA VAL A 727 -7.40 22.29 18.44
C VAL A 727 -6.31 22.35 17.37
N LEU A 728 -5.30 21.47 17.46
CA LEU A 728 -4.20 21.43 16.50
C LEU A 728 -4.67 21.04 15.10
N ALA A 729 -5.64 20.14 14.99
CA ALA A 729 -6.26 19.74 13.73
C ALA A 729 -6.96 20.93 13.06
N ALA A 730 -7.73 21.71 13.84
CA ALA A 730 -8.38 22.91 13.32
C ALA A 730 -7.37 23.99 12.88
N GLU A 731 -6.30 24.21 13.67
CA GLU A 731 -5.22 25.15 13.32
C GLU A 731 -4.46 24.71 12.07
N HIS A 732 -4.14 23.41 11.95
CA HIS A 732 -3.48 22.83 10.79
C HIS A 732 -4.32 22.97 9.52
N LEU A 733 -5.61 22.59 9.58
CA LEU A 733 -6.54 22.76 8.47
C LEU A 733 -6.71 24.24 8.10
N GLU A 734 -6.81 25.16 9.06
CA GLU A 734 -6.91 26.60 8.78
C GLU A 734 -5.67 27.12 8.05
N LYS A 735 -4.49 26.61 8.39
CA LYS A 735 -3.21 27.06 7.84
C LYS A 735 -2.91 26.49 6.46
N TYR A 736 -3.23 25.22 6.23
CA TYR A 736 -2.72 24.46 5.09
C TYR A 736 -3.79 23.98 4.09
N THR A 737 -5.09 24.17 4.38
CA THR A 737 -6.12 23.87 3.39
C THR A 737 -5.97 24.79 2.17
N GLY A 738 -5.68 24.18 1.01
CA GLY A 738 -5.46 24.90 -0.25
C GLY A 738 -4.06 25.47 -0.43
N ASP A 739 -3.13 25.19 0.49
CA ASP A 739 -1.70 25.41 0.26
C ASP A 739 -1.16 24.24 -0.58
N LEU A 740 -0.62 24.53 -1.76
CA LEU A 740 -0.14 23.50 -2.68
C LEU A 740 1.29 23.06 -2.36
N ASP A 741 2.09 23.90 -1.71
CA ASP A 741 3.45 23.57 -1.32
C ASP A 741 3.47 22.82 0.02
N HIS A 742 2.50 23.10 0.88
CA HIS A 742 2.37 22.53 2.23
C HIS A 742 0.91 22.12 2.52
N PRO A 743 0.31 21.15 1.79
CA PRO A 743 -1.11 20.83 1.93
C PRO A 743 -1.44 20.18 3.27
N ALA A 744 -2.66 20.40 3.76
CA ALA A 744 -3.10 19.79 5.00
C ALA A 744 -3.24 18.26 4.89
N TYR A 745 -2.88 17.54 5.94
CA TYR A 745 -3.10 16.08 6.02
C TYR A 745 -4.59 15.72 6.00
N ASN A 746 -4.93 14.58 5.41
CA ASN A 746 -6.29 14.06 5.40
C ASN A 746 -6.70 13.48 6.78
N LEU A 747 -7.52 14.24 7.51
CA LEU A 747 -7.97 13.90 8.87
C LEU A 747 -9.28 13.09 8.91
N THR A 748 -9.89 12.81 7.77
CA THR A 748 -11.26 12.25 7.70
C THR A 748 -11.42 10.95 8.50
N ALA A 749 -10.50 10.00 8.33
CA ALA A 749 -10.59 8.72 9.02
C ALA A 749 -10.42 8.87 10.54
N ALA A 750 -9.44 9.68 10.98
CA ALA A 750 -9.24 10.02 12.39
C ALA A 750 -10.47 10.67 13.03
N GLU A 751 -11.10 11.65 12.36
CA GLU A 751 -12.32 12.31 12.84
C GLU A 751 -13.48 11.34 13.02
N LEU A 752 -13.70 10.44 12.03
CA LEU A 752 -14.69 9.38 12.14
C LEU A 752 -14.39 8.43 13.33
N GLY A 753 -13.10 8.15 13.56
CA GLY A 753 -12.63 7.36 14.71
C GLY A 753 -12.92 8.02 16.05
N ILE A 754 -12.69 9.33 16.14
CA ILE A 754 -12.98 10.15 17.32
C ILE A 754 -14.49 10.20 17.57
N GLU A 755 -15.32 10.48 16.56
CA GLU A 755 -16.78 10.54 16.73
C GLU A 755 -17.35 9.24 17.33
N ARG A 756 -16.81 8.09 16.91
CA ARG A 756 -17.16 6.79 17.49
C ARG A 756 -16.75 6.69 18.95
N SER A 757 -15.51 7.06 19.24
CA SER A 757 -14.89 6.97 20.57
C SER A 757 -15.58 7.85 21.60
N GLU A 758 -16.04 9.05 21.22
CA GLU A 758 -16.82 9.93 22.10
C GLU A 758 -18.13 9.30 22.57
N ARG A 759 -18.73 8.44 21.74
CA ARG A 759 -20.00 7.78 22.05
C ARG A 759 -19.82 6.54 22.92
N ASP A 760 -18.61 6.00 23.04
CA ASP A 760 -18.36 4.71 23.66
C ASP A 760 -18.79 4.65 25.13
N LEU A 761 -18.45 5.67 25.94
CA LEU A 761 -18.83 5.69 27.35
C LEU A 761 -20.36 5.79 27.52
N ALA A 762 -21.02 6.60 26.70
CA ALA A 762 -22.47 6.72 26.69
C ALA A 762 -23.14 5.39 26.29
N MET A 763 -22.62 4.75 25.23
CA MET A 763 -23.08 3.44 24.76
C MET A 763 -22.85 2.36 25.82
N ALA A 764 -21.74 2.37 26.55
CA ALA A 764 -21.48 1.46 27.66
C ALA A 764 -22.55 1.58 28.76
N TRP A 765 -22.92 2.80 29.13
CA TRP A 765 -23.98 3.04 30.12
C TRP A 765 -25.36 2.60 29.64
N ILE A 766 -25.71 2.89 28.39
CA ILE A 766 -26.96 2.41 27.78
C ILE A 766 -26.95 0.87 27.74
N ALA A 767 -25.82 0.25 27.37
CA ALA A 767 -25.65 -1.20 27.36
C ALA A 767 -25.87 -1.81 28.75
N ARG A 768 -25.31 -1.21 29.81
CA ARG A 768 -25.52 -1.63 31.21
C ARG A 768 -27.00 -1.57 31.60
N ILE A 769 -27.70 -0.49 31.27
CA ILE A 769 -29.13 -0.33 31.57
C ILE A 769 -29.95 -1.39 30.83
N LEU A 770 -29.74 -1.54 29.53
CA LEU A 770 -30.43 -2.54 28.70
C LEU A 770 -30.12 -3.96 29.17
N LEU A 771 -28.88 -4.24 29.59
CA LEU A 771 -28.45 -5.53 30.13
C LEU A 771 -29.21 -5.86 31.41
N VAL A 772 -29.32 -4.91 32.35
CA VAL A 772 -30.09 -5.09 33.58
C VAL A 772 -31.57 -5.34 33.27
N LEU A 773 -32.16 -4.59 32.34
CA LEU A 773 -33.56 -4.77 31.92
C LEU A 773 -33.79 -6.14 31.26
N ALA A 774 -32.87 -6.58 30.38
CA ALA A 774 -32.92 -7.88 29.73
C ALA A 774 -32.72 -9.02 30.73
N ALA A 775 -31.77 -8.89 31.65
CA ALA A 775 -31.56 -9.84 32.74
C ALA A 775 -32.79 -9.92 33.66
N ALA A 776 -33.39 -8.79 34.01
CA ALA A 776 -34.63 -8.75 34.78
C ALA A 776 -35.78 -9.47 34.06
N TRP A 777 -35.93 -9.30 32.74
CA TRP A 777 -36.90 -10.05 31.94
C TRP A 777 -36.69 -11.56 32.03
N VAL A 778 -35.45 -12.02 31.89
CA VAL A 778 -35.10 -13.45 32.02
C VAL A 778 -35.36 -13.97 33.43
N VAL A 779 -34.96 -13.23 34.47
CA VAL A 779 -35.16 -13.60 35.89
C VAL A 779 -36.64 -13.66 36.25
N ILE A 780 -37.44 -12.68 35.83
CA ILE A 780 -38.90 -12.70 36.00
C ILE A 780 -39.48 -13.94 35.32
N GLY A 781 -39.02 -14.26 34.10
CA GLY A 781 -39.43 -15.47 33.39
C GLY A 781 -39.08 -16.76 34.12
N MET A 782 -37.87 -16.85 34.68
CA MET A 782 -37.41 -17.98 35.50
C MET A 782 -38.24 -18.17 36.77
N LEU A 783 -38.48 -17.09 37.53
CA LEU A 783 -39.23 -17.12 38.78
C LEU A 783 -40.72 -17.39 38.54
N ALA A 784 -41.32 -16.76 37.54
CA ALA A 784 -42.71 -17.00 37.15
C ALA A 784 -42.92 -18.43 36.62
N ALA A 785 -41.89 -19.08 36.06
CA ALA A 785 -41.96 -20.49 35.68
C ALA A 785 -42.06 -21.46 36.88
N ARG A 786 -41.64 -21.04 38.09
CA ARG A 786 -41.58 -21.87 39.31
C ARG A 786 -42.60 -21.46 40.39
N THR A 787 -43.26 -20.30 40.24
CA THR A 787 -44.11 -19.70 41.28
C THR A 787 -45.47 -19.26 40.73
N ARG A 788 -46.37 -18.76 41.59
CA ARG A 788 -47.68 -18.20 41.20
C ARG A 788 -47.61 -16.75 40.69
N LEU A 789 -46.41 -16.21 40.40
CA LEU A 789 -46.20 -14.83 39.90
C LEU A 789 -46.89 -14.53 38.55
N VAL A 790 -47.31 -15.57 37.82
CA VAL A 790 -47.92 -15.52 36.47
C VAL A 790 -49.20 -14.66 36.39
N ARG A 791 -49.79 -14.26 37.52
CA ARG A 791 -51.01 -13.43 37.57
C ARG A 791 -50.77 -11.92 37.41
N ARG A 792 -49.52 -11.46 37.37
CA ARG A 792 -49.18 -10.04 37.15
C ARG A 792 -48.95 -9.75 35.65
N PRO A 793 -49.37 -8.58 35.13
CA PRO A 793 -49.12 -8.19 33.74
C PRO A 793 -47.62 -8.26 33.39
N GLY A 794 -47.26 -8.80 32.23
CA GLY A 794 -45.89 -8.95 31.74
C GLY A 794 -45.17 -10.20 32.25
N ALA A 795 -45.49 -10.72 33.44
CA ALA A 795 -44.84 -11.90 34.01
C ALA A 795 -45.19 -13.19 33.23
N ALA A 796 -46.38 -13.25 32.62
CA ALA A 796 -46.76 -14.35 31.75
C ALA A 796 -45.97 -14.35 30.43
N ALA A 797 -45.75 -13.16 29.86
CA ALA A 797 -44.92 -12.96 28.67
C ALA A 797 -43.46 -13.39 28.90
N ALA A 798 -42.83 -12.87 29.96
CA ALA A 798 -41.47 -13.24 30.35
C ALA A 798 -41.30 -14.74 30.61
N ARG A 799 -42.28 -15.36 31.28
CA ARG A 799 -42.32 -16.81 31.50
C ARG A 799 -42.39 -17.57 30.19
N ALA A 800 -43.23 -17.14 29.25
CA ALA A 800 -43.37 -17.79 27.95
C ALA A 800 -42.07 -17.70 27.15
N SER A 801 -41.45 -16.52 27.09
CA SER A 801 -40.14 -16.32 26.45
C SER A 801 -39.07 -17.24 27.04
N TRP A 802 -38.94 -17.30 28.38
CA TRP A 802 -37.97 -18.18 29.06
C TRP A 802 -38.21 -19.67 28.80
N ILE A 803 -39.46 -20.13 28.92
CA ILE A 803 -39.80 -21.54 28.70
C ILE A 803 -39.61 -21.90 27.23
N ALA A 804 -40.02 -21.04 26.30
CA ALA A 804 -39.96 -21.32 24.87
C ALA A 804 -38.54 -21.22 24.30
N SER A 805 -37.65 -20.38 24.84
CA SER A 805 -36.25 -20.32 24.40
C SER A 805 -35.41 -21.49 24.94
N THR A 806 -35.68 -21.97 26.15
CA THR A 806 -34.93 -23.10 26.76
C THR A 806 -35.53 -24.47 26.47
N ARG A 807 -36.86 -24.54 26.30
CA ARG A 807 -37.64 -25.76 26.04
C ARG A 807 -38.66 -25.51 24.93
N PRO A 808 -38.23 -25.31 23.68
CA PRO A 808 -39.11 -24.86 22.58
C PRO A 808 -40.30 -25.79 22.30
N TRP A 809 -40.17 -27.09 22.59
CA TRP A 809 -41.27 -28.05 22.48
C TRP A 809 -42.44 -27.80 23.46
N ARG A 810 -42.28 -26.88 24.42
CA ARG A 810 -43.33 -26.43 25.35
C ARG A 810 -43.86 -25.03 25.02
N ALA A 811 -43.42 -24.42 23.93
CA ALA A 811 -43.80 -23.05 23.57
C ALA A 811 -45.33 -22.88 23.50
N ARG A 812 -46.04 -23.85 22.90
CA ARG A 812 -47.51 -23.85 22.86
C ARG A 812 -48.13 -23.78 24.26
N GLU A 813 -47.75 -24.68 25.16
CA GLU A 813 -48.24 -24.71 26.53
C GLU A 813 -48.02 -23.38 27.25
N SER A 814 -46.87 -22.75 26.99
CA SER A 814 -46.47 -21.51 27.65
C SER A 814 -47.25 -20.28 27.21
N THR A 815 -47.91 -20.33 26.04
CA THR A 815 -48.66 -19.20 25.45
C THR A 815 -50.18 -19.29 25.60
N LEU A 816 -50.70 -20.40 26.16
CA LEU A 816 -52.14 -20.59 26.37
C LEU A 816 -52.67 -19.68 27.49
N GLY A 817 -53.81 -19.05 27.25
CA GLY A 817 -54.50 -18.24 28.27
C GLY A 817 -53.84 -16.89 28.62
N MET A 818 -52.88 -16.43 27.81
CA MET A 818 -52.25 -15.11 27.97
C MET A 818 -53.24 -13.96 27.69
N LEU A 819 -53.08 -12.87 28.45
CA LEU A 819 -53.77 -11.61 28.18
C LEU A 819 -53.24 -11.01 26.87
N GLU A 820 -54.04 -10.12 26.27
CA GLU A 820 -53.65 -9.43 25.03
C GLU A 820 -52.39 -8.59 25.20
N LEU A 821 -52.27 -7.88 26.31
CA LEU A 821 -51.06 -7.13 26.68
C LEU A 821 -49.82 -8.03 26.73
N ASP A 822 -49.91 -9.22 27.34
CA ASP A 822 -48.78 -10.16 27.43
C ASP A 822 -48.33 -10.66 26.06
N ARG A 823 -49.25 -10.83 25.11
CA ARG A 823 -48.91 -11.23 23.74
C ARG A 823 -48.12 -10.15 23.03
N TRP A 824 -48.55 -8.90 23.15
CA TRP A 824 -47.82 -7.76 22.57
C TRP A 824 -46.48 -7.53 23.23
N LEU A 825 -46.37 -7.66 24.56
CA LEU A 825 -45.09 -7.56 25.28
C LEU A 825 -44.10 -8.66 24.85
N MET A 826 -44.59 -9.87 24.57
CA MET A 826 -43.76 -10.99 24.10
C MET A 826 -43.15 -10.78 22.71
N LEU A 827 -43.72 -9.89 21.89
CA LEU A 827 -43.16 -9.45 20.61
C LEU A 827 -42.36 -8.15 20.77
N GLY A 828 -42.97 -7.16 21.41
CA GLY A 828 -42.45 -5.80 21.51
C GLY A 828 -41.15 -5.71 22.30
N ILE A 829 -41.01 -6.45 23.42
CA ILE A 829 -39.78 -6.39 24.23
C ILE A 829 -38.58 -6.98 23.49
N PRO A 830 -38.63 -8.22 22.95
CA PRO A 830 -37.52 -8.73 22.15
C PRO A 830 -37.19 -7.89 20.92
N ALA A 831 -38.20 -7.35 20.22
CA ALA A 831 -37.98 -6.49 19.05
C ALA A 831 -37.32 -5.16 19.44
N ALA A 832 -37.83 -4.48 20.47
CA ALA A 832 -37.24 -3.24 20.97
C ALA A 832 -35.83 -3.47 21.51
N LEU A 833 -35.60 -4.57 22.22
CA LEU A 833 -34.26 -4.92 22.72
C LEU A 833 -33.30 -5.23 21.58
N LEU A 834 -33.74 -5.92 20.51
CA LEU A 834 -32.91 -6.16 19.33
C LEU A 834 -32.49 -4.86 18.66
N VAL A 835 -33.46 -3.98 18.38
CA VAL A 835 -33.20 -2.66 17.77
C VAL A 835 -32.27 -1.84 18.65
N ALA A 836 -32.57 -1.72 19.94
CA ALA A 836 -31.75 -0.96 20.88
C ALA A 836 -30.33 -1.55 21.02
N THR A 837 -30.19 -2.87 21.09
CA THR A 837 -28.87 -3.51 21.19
C THR A 837 -28.03 -3.26 19.94
N ARG A 838 -28.62 -3.37 18.74
CA ARG A 838 -27.89 -3.11 17.49
C ARG A 838 -27.55 -1.64 17.35
N ALA A 839 -28.47 -0.75 17.73
CA ALA A 839 -28.24 0.70 17.72
C ALA A 839 -27.09 1.10 18.66
N VAL A 840 -27.01 0.49 19.85
CA VAL A 840 -25.87 0.68 20.77
C VAL A 840 -24.59 0.10 20.21
N GLN A 841 -24.65 -1.10 19.61
CA GLN A 841 -23.48 -1.76 19.01
C GLN A 841 -22.86 -0.92 17.88
N THR A 842 -23.67 -0.17 17.13
CA THR A 842 -23.21 0.68 16.02
C THR A 842 -23.03 2.14 16.41
N SER A 843 -23.01 2.45 17.72
CA SER A 843 -22.91 3.83 18.23
C SER A 843 -23.94 4.82 17.66
N LEU A 844 -25.09 4.33 17.17
CA LEU A 844 -26.08 5.10 16.41
C LEU A 844 -25.51 5.79 15.15
N LEU A 845 -24.43 5.24 14.58
CA LEU A 845 -23.77 5.73 13.38
C LEU A 845 -24.06 4.84 12.16
N SER A 846 -23.97 3.51 12.31
CA SER A 846 -24.23 2.61 11.18
C SER A 846 -25.70 2.27 10.96
N TRP A 847 -26.34 3.02 10.07
CA TRP A 847 -27.69 2.77 9.60
C TRP A 847 -27.75 1.63 8.60
N SER A 848 -26.71 1.43 7.80
CA SER A 848 -26.63 0.35 6.81
C SER A 848 -26.59 -1.01 7.50
N HIS A 849 -25.78 -1.15 8.56
CA HIS A 849 -25.77 -2.36 9.39
C HIS A 849 -27.13 -2.67 10.01
N LEU A 850 -27.82 -1.63 10.52
CA LEU A 850 -29.16 -1.76 11.08
C LEU A 850 -30.19 -2.18 10.01
N ALA A 851 -30.18 -1.55 8.84
CA ALA A 851 -31.11 -1.84 7.75
C ALA A 851 -30.98 -3.29 7.28
N ILE A 852 -29.75 -3.76 7.03
CA ILE A 852 -29.49 -5.13 6.59
C ILE A 852 -29.89 -6.15 7.67
N THR A 853 -29.45 -5.94 8.91
CA THR A 853 -29.72 -6.87 10.02
C THR A 853 -31.21 -6.95 10.35
N LEU A 854 -31.88 -5.81 10.52
CA LEU A 854 -33.31 -5.75 10.85
C LEU A 854 -34.18 -6.18 9.67
N GLY A 855 -33.77 -5.84 8.44
CA GLY A 855 -34.40 -6.30 7.20
C GLY A 855 -34.40 -7.82 7.10
N GLY A 856 -33.27 -8.49 7.33
CA GLY A 856 -33.18 -9.95 7.37
C GLY A 856 -34.10 -10.58 8.40
N TRP A 857 -34.15 -10.04 9.62
CA TRP A 857 -35.09 -10.50 10.66
C TRP A 857 -36.56 -10.26 10.30
N LEU A 858 -36.87 -9.15 9.64
CA LEU A 858 -38.23 -8.83 9.17
C LEU A 858 -38.66 -9.82 8.09
N VAL A 859 -37.82 -10.09 7.09
CA VAL A 859 -38.08 -11.09 6.05
C VAL A 859 -38.30 -12.46 6.67
N PHE A 860 -37.43 -12.89 7.61
CA PHE A 860 -37.61 -14.13 8.34
C PHE A 860 -38.97 -14.19 9.05
N ALA A 861 -39.32 -13.14 9.79
CA ALA A 861 -40.59 -13.06 10.52
C ALA A 861 -41.81 -13.10 9.59
N LEU A 862 -41.76 -12.39 8.44
CA LEU A 862 -42.81 -12.36 7.43
C LEU A 862 -43.00 -13.74 6.79
N VAL A 863 -41.94 -14.42 6.40
CA VAL A 863 -42.04 -15.77 5.80
C VAL A 863 -42.57 -16.78 6.81
N VAL A 864 -42.07 -16.78 8.05
CA VAL A 864 -42.64 -17.62 9.12
C VAL A 864 -44.12 -17.30 9.33
N ARG A 865 -44.51 -16.02 9.35
CA ARG A 865 -45.90 -15.58 9.50
C ARG A 865 -46.79 -16.05 8.36
N LEU A 866 -46.30 -16.03 7.12
CA LEU A 866 -46.98 -16.54 5.92
C LEU A 866 -47.15 -18.06 6.02
N CYS A 867 -46.09 -18.80 6.36
CA CYS A 867 -46.11 -20.25 6.51
C CYS A 867 -47.05 -20.74 7.62
N VAL A 868 -47.11 -20.03 8.75
CA VAL A 868 -48.01 -20.35 9.88
C VAL A 868 -49.48 -20.10 9.50
N GLY A 869 -49.74 -19.16 8.58
CA GLY A 869 -51.06 -18.90 8.00
C GLY A 869 -52.09 -18.42 9.02
N ARG A 870 -53.23 -19.11 9.12
CA ARG A 870 -54.31 -18.80 10.09
C ARG A 870 -54.06 -19.34 11.50
N ARG A 871 -53.01 -20.15 11.70
CA ARG A 871 -52.69 -20.68 13.04
C ARG A 871 -52.03 -19.60 13.90
N SER A 872 -52.07 -19.79 15.22
CA SER A 872 -51.48 -18.85 16.17
C SER A 872 -49.93 -18.79 16.03
N PRO A 873 -49.33 -17.61 15.75
CA PRO A 873 -47.87 -17.43 15.65
C PRO A 873 -47.19 -17.28 17.01
N TRP A 874 -47.95 -17.04 18.08
CA TRP A 874 -47.42 -16.75 19.41
C TRP A 874 -46.39 -17.77 19.96
N PRO A 875 -46.50 -19.10 19.75
CA PRO A 875 -45.48 -20.03 20.21
C PRO A 875 -44.10 -19.86 19.55
N VAL A 876 -44.06 -19.56 18.24
CA VAL A 876 -42.77 -19.34 17.55
C VAL A 876 -42.20 -17.96 17.91
N ILE A 877 -43.06 -16.95 18.08
CA ILE A 877 -42.67 -15.63 18.60
C ILE A 877 -42.08 -15.75 20.02
N ALA A 878 -42.69 -16.55 20.91
CA ALA A 878 -42.16 -16.79 22.25
C ALA A 878 -40.77 -17.43 22.22
N ALA A 879 -40.57 -18.43 21.35
CA ALA A 879 -39.31 -19.16 21.24
C ALA A 879 -38.20 -18.27 20.66
N VAL A 880 -38.43 -17.69 19.47
CA VAL A 880 -37.45 -16.84 18.79
C VAL A 880 -37.19 -15.57 19.60
N GLY A 881 -38.23 -14.88 20.06
CA GLY A 881 -38.09 -13.68 20.89
C GLY A 881 -37.34 -13.94 22.19
N GLY A 882 -37.55 -15.09 22.83
CA GLY A 882 -36.77 -15.47 24.01
C GLY A 882 -35.29 -15.73 23.70
N VAL A 883 -34.96 -16.31 22.54
CA VAL A 883 -33.56 -16.50 22.10
C VAL A 883 -32.93 -15.16 21.72
N VAL A 884 -33.67 -14.28 21.03
CA VAL A 884 -33.23 -12.92 20.70
C VAL A 884 -32.83 -12.16 21.97
N VAL A 885 -33.61 -12.23 23.05
CA VAL A 885 -33.24 -11.61 24.33
C VAL A 885 -31.93 -12.18 24.88
N LEU A 886 -31.72 -13.50 24.85
CA LEU A 886 -30.47 -14.12 25.32
C LEU A 886 -29.26 -13.66 24.49
N ARG A 887 -29.42 -13.50 23.17
CA ARG A 887 -28.37 -12.97 22.30
C ARG A 887 -28.10 -11.49 22.56
N CYS A 888 -29.14 -10.71 22.81
CA CYS A 888 -28.98 -9.32 23.21
C CYS A 888 -28.21 -9.22 24.53
N ILE A 889 -28.49 -10.09 25.51
CA ILE A 889 -27.71 -10.15 26.77
C ILE A 889 -26.23 -10.41 26.50
N LEU A 890 -25.89 -11.35 25.61
CA LEU A 890 -24.50 -11.63 25.25
C LEU A 890 -23.80 -10.40 24.67
N THR A 891 -24.41 -9.77 23.66
CA THR A 891 -23.84 -8.56 23.03
C THR A 891 -23.78 -7.38 24.02
N LEU A 892 -24.85 -7.12 24.78
CA LEU A 892 -24.89 -6.04 25.78
C LEU A 892 -23.88 -6.25 26.92
N ALA A 893 -23.59 -7.50 27.30
CA ALA A 893 -22.55 -7.79 28.27
C ALA A 893 -21.16 -7.41 27.73
N ALA A 894 -20.86 -7.76 26.48
CA ALA A 894 -19.61 -7.38 25.84
C ALA A 894 -19.47 -5.85 25.69
N LEU A 895 -20.56 -5.15 25.35
CA LEU A 895 -20.59 -3.68 25.23
C LEU A 895 -20.58 -2.94 26.58
N SER A 896 -20.79 -3.63 27.71
CA SER A 896 -21.04 -2.97 29.00
C SER A 896 -19.80 -2.38 29.68
N PHE A 897 -18.59 -2.69 29.20
CA PHE A 897 -17.34 -2.23 29.79
C PHE A 897 -17.03 -0.81 29.33
N THR A 898 -16.51 -0.67 28.12
CA THR A 898 -16.09 0.61 27.51
C THR A 898 -16.78 0.82 26.16
N GLY A 899 -17.97 0.24 25.95
CA GLY A 899 -18.80 0.48 24.77
C GLY A 899 -18.43 -0.38 23.55
N PRO A 900 -18.91 0.00 22.35
CA PRO A 900 -18.51 -0.61 21.08
C PRO A 900 -17.00 -0.64 20.83
N GLY A 901 -16.27 0.44 21.13
CA GLY A 901 -14.81 0.49 21.01
C GLY A 901 -14.14 -0.61 21.82
N GLY A 902 -14.48 -0.76 23.11
CA GLY A 902 -13.97 -1.85 23.94
C GLY A 902 -14.33 -3.27 23.45
N TYR A 903 -15.49 -3.41 22.81
CA TYR A 903 -15.88 -4.69 22.19
C TYR A 903 -14.98 -5.04 21.00
N TRP A 904 -14.68 -4.07 20.14
CA TRP A 904 -13.80 -4.26 18.99
C TRP A 904 -12.33 -4.41 19.40
N PHE A 905 -11.88 -3.63 20.38
CA PHE A 905 -10.57 -3.77 21.00
C PHE A 905 -10.31 -5.22 21.43
N ALA A 906 -11.21 -5.79 22.23
CA ALA A 906 -11.09 -7.19 22.67
C ALA A 906 -11.25 -8.19 21.52
N PHE A 907 -12.00 -7.84 20.46
CA PHE A 907 -12.13 -8.68 19.28
C PHE A 907 -10.80 -8.76 18.53
N TRP A 908 -10.07 -7.66 18.35
CA TRP A 908 -8.81 -7.64 17.61
C TRP A 908 -7.65 -8.22 18.43
N THR A 909 -7.55 -7.84 19.71
CA THR A 909 -6.36 -8.07 20.53
C THR A 909 -6.41 -9.34 21.39
N ASP A 910 -7.60 -9.88 21.72
CA ASP A 910 -7.74 -11.07 22.58
C ASP A 910 -8.36 -12.27 21.81
N PRO A 911 -7.53 -13.23 21.34
CA PRO A 911 -8.02 -14.38 20.58
C PRO A 911 -8.93 -15.31 21.39
N VAL A 912 -8.78 -15.35 22.72
CA VAL A 912 -9.60 -16.19 23.61
C VAL A 912 -10.98 -15.59 23.76
N LEU A 913 -11.07 -14.30 24.08
CA LEU A 913 -12.36 -13.59 24.19
C LEU A 913 -13.09 -13.56 22.86
N ARG A 914 -12.39 -13.29 21.75
CA ARG A 914 -12.93 -13.38 20.38
C ARG A 914 -13.56 -14.76 20.14
N THR A 915 -12.82 -15.84 20.39
CA THR A 915 -13.29 -17.21 20.16
C THR A 915 -14.50 -17.56 21.04
N ILE A 916 -14.49 -17.18 22.32
CA ILE A 916 -15.61 -17.40 23.24
C ILE A 916 -16.86 -16.64 22.76
N TYR A 917 -16.70 -15.38 22.36
CA TYR A 917 -17.81 -14.57 21.89
C TYR A 917 -18.41 -15.14 20.60
N ILE A 918 -17.58 -15.46 19.60
CA ILE A 918 -18.01 -16.09 18.34
C ILE A 918 -18.75 -17.40 18.63
N ALA A 919 -18.21 -18.26 19.50
CA ALA A 919 -18.82 -19.54 19.83
C ALA A 919 -20.24 -19.39 20.41
N LEU A 920 -20.42 -18.47 21.35
CA LEU A 920 -21.70 -18.20 21.98
C LEU A 920 -22.67 -17.46 21.05
N ALA A 921 -22.17 -16.49 20.27
CA ALA A 921 -22.97 -15.71 19.34
C ALA A 921 -23.50 -16.58 18.19
N PHE A 922 -22.64 -17.44 17.61
CA PHE A 922 -22.99 -18.43 16.60
C PHE A 922 -23.99 -19.44 17.15
N ALA A 923 -23.72 -20.04 18.31
CA ALA A 923 -24.63 -21.00 18.92
C ALA A 923 -26.01 -20.39 19.19
N GLY A 924 -26.05 -19.14 19.69
CA GLY A 924 -27.28 -18.39 19.88
C GLY A 924 -28.02 -18.10 18.57
N PHE A 925 -27.30 -17.74 17.50
CA PHE A 925 -27.84 -17.49 16.16
C PHE A 925 -28.53 -18.75 15.61
N VAL A 926 -27.81 -19.87 15.56
CA VAL A 926 -28.37 -21.13 15.03
C VAL A 926 -29.49 -21.67 15.94
N TRP A 927 -29.35 -21.52 17.26
CA TRP A 927 -30.37 -21.93 18.21
C TRP A 927 -31.70 -21.18 17.99
N ALA A 928 -31.71 -19.94 17.51
CA ALA A 928 -32.95 -19.23 17.20
C ALA A 928 -33.79 -19.98 16.14
N PHE A 929 -33.14 -20.52 15.11
CA PHE A 929 -33.79 -21.30 14.05
C PHE A 929 -34.19 -22.70 14.52
N VAL A 930 -33.34 -23.37 15.32
CA VAL A 930 -33.67 -24.66 15.94
C VAL A 930 -34.89 -24.52 16.86
N ALA A 931 -34.91 -23.49 17.71
CA ALA A 931 -36.02 -23.19 18.61
C ALA A 931 -37.30 -22.88 17.85
N ALA A 932 -37.23 -22.13 16.75
CA ALA A 932 -38.36 -21.88 15.86
C ALA A 932 -38.94 -23.19 15.30
N GLY A 933 -38.07 -24.05 14.77
CA GLY A 933 -38.46 -25.35 14.19
C GLY A 933 -39.09 -26.27 15.23
N TRP A 934 -38.50 -26.37 16.42
CA TRP A 934 -39.02 -27.22 17.50
C TRP A 934 -40.35 -26.69 18.08
N ALA A 935 -40.54 -25.38 18.15
CA ALA A 935 -41.81 -24.77 18.52
C ALA A 935 -42.90 -25.11 17.49
N LEU A 936 -42.60 -24.95 16.19
CA LEU A 936 -43.51 -25.23 15.08
C LEU A 936 -43.81 -26.73 14.92
N ALA A 937 -42.85 -27.62 15.21
CA ALA A 937 -42.99 -29.06 15.05
C ALA A 937 -44.14 -29.64 15.89
N THR A 938 -44.49 -28.99 17.01
CA THR A 938 -45.63 -29.37 17.85
C THR A 938 -46.99 -29.14 17.19
N HIS A 939 -47.05 -28.29 16.16
CA HIS A 939 -48.26 -27.89 15.45
C HIS A 939 -48.38 -28.49 14.05
N PHE A 940 -47.25 -28.62 13.34
CA PHE A 940 -47.23 -28.96 11.91
C PHE A 940 -46.49 -30.27 11.60
N GLY A 941 -45.88 -30.91 12.62
CA GLY A 941 -44.97 -32.04 12.44
C GLY A 941 -43.55 -31.59 12.09
N ALA A 942 -42.56 -32.41 12.41
CA ALA A 942 -41.14 -32.07 12.28
C ALA A 942 -40.76 -31.65 10.84
N ARG A 943 -41.17 -32.44 9.84
CA ARG A 943 -40.85 -32.17 8.42
C ARG A 943 -41.31 -30.78 7.95
N ARG A 944 -42.58 -30.43 8.18
CA ARG A 944 -43.13 -29.14 7.72
C ARG A 944 -42.56 -27.97 8.50
N ALA A 945 -42.30 -28.15 9.80
CA ALA A 945 -41.67 -27.14 10.64
C ALA A 945 -40.23 -26.82 10.19
N THR A 946 -39.44 -27.86 9.88
CA THR A 946 -38.12 -27.70 9.26
C THR A 946 -38.25 -26.98 7.92
N GLY A 947 -39.23 -27.36 7.09
CA GLY A 947 -39.50 -26.68 5.82
C GLY A 947 -39.79 -25.18 5.97
N PHE A 948 -40.62 -24.79 6.94
CA PHE A 948 -40.93 -23.37 7.19
C PHE A 948 -39.72 -22.57 7.65
N VAL A 949 -38.88 -23.13 8.53
CA VAL A 949 -37.67 -22.45 9.01
C VAL A 949 -36.65 -22.32 7.88
N LEU A 950 -36.42 -23.39 7.10
CA LEU A 950 -35.54 -23.33 5.93
C LEU A 950 -36.03 -22.31 4.89
N ALA A 951 -37.35 -22.26 4.66
CA ALA A 951 -37.96 -21.28 3.77
C ALA A 951 -37.66 -19.84 4.22
N ALA A 952 -37.80 -19.58 5.51
CA ALA A 952 -37.57 -18.27 6.10
C ALA A 952 -36.08 -17.88 6.17
N VAL A 953 -35.20 -18.81 6.52
CA VAL A 953 -33.73 -18.59 6.50
C VAL A 953 -33.27 -18.32 5.07
N GLY A 954 -33.71 -19.13 4.11
CA GLY A 954 -33.37 -18.94 2.70
C GLY A 954 -33.80 -17.59 2.16
N ALA A 955 -35.03 -17.16 2.44
CA ALA A 955 -35.50 -15.83 2.04
C ALA A 955 -34.76 -14.69 2.75
N ALA A 956 -34.46 -14.84 4.04
CA ALA A 956 -33.74 -13.83 4.83
C ALA A 956 -32.26 -13.70 4.42
N LEU A 957 -31.69 -14.72 3.77
CA LEU A 957 -30.38 -14.65 3.11
C LEU A 957 -30.50 -14.05 1.70
N ALA A 958 -31.46 -14.53 0.90
CA ALA A 958 -31.58 -14.15 -0.51
C ALA A 958 -31.96 -12.69 -0.71
N VAL A 959 -32.92 -12.15 0.06
CA VAL A 959 -33.41 -10.78 -0.16
C VAL A 959 -32.33 -9.73 0.10
N PRO A 960 -31.63 -9.71 1.25
CA PRO A 960 -30.53 -8.77 1.45
C PRO A 960 -29.39 -8.97 0.43
N ALA A 961 -29.08 -10.23 0.08
CA ALA A 961 -28.00 -10.53 -0.87
C ALA A 961 -28.30 -10.00 -2.28
N VAL A 962 -29.55 -10.08 -2.75
CA VAL A 962 -29.97 -9.45 -4.02
C VAL A 962 -29.88 -7.92 -3.94
N ILE A 963 -30.24 -7.32 -2.81
CA ILE A 963 -30.16 -5.86 -2.63
C ILE A 963 -28.69 -5.42 -2.68
N ILE A 964 -27.78 -6.10 -1.97
CA ILE A 964 -26.35 -5.81 -2.00
C ILE A 964 -25.79 -6.03 -3.41
N GLY A 965 -26.10 -7.16 -4.06
CA GLY A 965 -25.68 -7.42 -5.43
C GLY A 965 -26.18 -6.39 -6.44
N ALA A 966 -27.35 -5.78 -6.22
CA ALA A 966 -27.88 -4.72 -7.06
C ALA A 966 -27.26 -3.33 -6.78
N ILE A 967 -26.77 -3.09 -5.56
CA ILE A 967 -26.03 -1.86 -5.19
C ILE A 967 -24.57 -1.95 -5.68
N GLY A 968 -24.00 -3.15 -5.66
CA GLY A 968 -22.56 -3.40 -5.80
C GLY A 968 -21.96 -3.79 -4.45
N LEU A 969 -21.15 -4.85 -4.42
CA LEU A 969 -20.53 -5.34 -3.18
C LEU A 969 -19.57 -4.32 -2.59
N GLU A 970 -18.66 -3.78 -3.41
CA GLU A 970 -17.66 -2.81 -2.99
C GLU A 970 -18.32 -1.59 -2.35
N THR A 971 -19.19 -0.90 -3.09
CA THR A 971 -19.96 0.26 -2.60
C THR A 971 -20.66 -0.01 -1.26
N ALA A 972 -21.27 -1.19 -1.10
CA ALA A 972 -21.97 -1.55 0.12
C ALA A 972 -20.99 -1.79 1.30
N LEU A 973 -19.83 -2.40 1.05
CA LEU A 973 -18.79 -2.62 2.05
C LEU A 973 -18.08 -1.32 2.43
N THR A 974 -17.77 -0.44 1.48
CA THR A 974 -17.14 0.86 1.74
C THR A 974 -18.02 1.70 2.64
N GLN A 975 -19.31 1.87 2.28
CA GLN A 975 -20.26 2.60 3.13
C GLN A 975 -20.41 1.97 4.51
N TRP A 976 -20.46 0.64 4.58
CA TRP A 976 -20.55 -0.05 5.86
C TRP A 976 -19.30 0.17 6.71
N ASN A 977 -18.11 0.19 6.11
CA ASN A 977 -16.86 0.44 6.83
C ASN A 977 -16.71 1.90 7.25
N ASP A 978 -17.14 2.88 6.44
CA ASP A 978 -17.18 4.30 6.85
C ASP A 978 -18.00 4.49 8.14
N GLU A 979 -19.16 3.84 8.18
CA GLU A 979 -20.08 3.92 9.31
C GLU A 979 -19.59 3.15 10.55
N MET A 980 -18.85 2.06 10.36
CA MET A 980 -18.43 1.15 11.45
C MET A 980 -16.99 1.36 11.93
N GLY A 981 -16.06 1.78 11.07
CA GLY A 981 -14.65 2.02 11.37
C GLY A 981 -13.89 0.77 11.80
N LEU A 982 -14.04 -0.34 11.09
CA LEU A 982 -13.47 -1.62 11.51
C LEU A 982 -12.21 -1.98 10.75
N LEU A 983 -12.25 -1.90 9.43
CA LEU A 983 -11.16 -2.27 8.54
C LEU A 983 -10.35 -1.02 8.16
N PRO A 984 -9.07 -1.19 7.77
CA PRO A 984 -8.19 -0.11 7.33
C PRO A 984 -8.91 0.83 6.35
N TRP A 985 -9.15 2.07 6.78
CA TRP A 985 -9.99 3.00 6.02
C TRP A 985 -9.33 3.46 4.72
N GLY A 986 -8.07 3.86 4.77
CA GLY A 986 -7.36 4.31 3.57
C GLY A 986 -7.12 3.18 2.56
N LEU A 987 -6.78 1.97 3.03
CA LEU A 987 -6.59 0.80 2.16
C LEU A 987 -7.84 0.50 1.34
N ALA A 988 -9.00 0.64 1.97
CA ALA A 988 -10.30 0.47 1.33
C ALA A 988 -10.60 1.56 0.27
N ARG A 989 -9.98 2.74 0.36
CA ARG A 989 -10.17 3.84 -0.60
C ARG A 989 -9.24 3.74 -1.80
N ILE A 990 -8.02 3.25 -1.59
CA ILE A 990 -7.01 3.14 -2.64
C ILE A 990 -7.21 1.84 -3.43
N LEU A 991 -7.24 0.69 -2.76
CA LEU A 991 -7.30 -0.61 -3.43
C LEU A 991 -8.73 -1.16 -3.58
N GLY A 992 -9.67 -0.70 -2.75
CA GLY A 992 -11.01 -1.28 -2.62
C GLY A 992 -11.05 -2.54 -1.74
N ILE A 993 -12.11 -2.68 -0.94
CA ILE A 993 -12.27 -3.77 0.04
C ILE A 993 -12.31 -5.15 -0.59
N THR A 994 -12.98 -5.29 -1.74
CA THR A 994 -13.05 -6.58 -2.44
C THR A 994 -11.72 -7.00 -3.02
N THR A 995 -10.87 -6.06 -3.40
CA THR A 995 -9.57 -6.32 -4.02
C THR A 995 -8.58 -6.84 -2.98
N TYR A 996 -8.31 -6.06 -1.92
CA TYR A 996 -7.27 -6.44 -0.95
C TYR A 996 -7.65 -7.63 -0.05
N LEU A 997 -8.96 -7.91 0.12
CA LEU A 997 -9.43 -9.11 0.83
C LEU A 997 -9.69 -10.30 -0.10
N GLU A 998 -9.43 -10.16 -1.40
CA GLU A 998 -9.71 -11.17 -2.42
C GLU A 998 -11.16 -11.70 -2.36
N ILE A 999 -12.13 -10.81 -2.10
CA ILE A 999 -13.55 -11.18 -2.02
C ILE A 999 -14.16 -11.13 -3.42
N PRO A 1000 -14.65 -12.25 -3.98
CA PRO A 1000 -15.26 -12.24 -5.31
C PRO A 1000 -16.48 -11.31 -5.35
N VAL A 1001 -16.56 -10.46 -6.37
CA VAL A 1001 -17.66 -9.49 -6.56
C VAL A 1001 -19.02 -10.19 -6.71
N GLU A 1002 -19.05 -11.47 -7.11
CA GLU A 1002 -20.24 -12.30 -7.24
C GLU A 1002 -20.71 -12.93 -5.93
N THR A 1003 -20.00 -12.72 -4.82
CA THR A 1003 -20.35 -13.25 -3.49
C THR A 1003 -21.81 -13.01 -3.09
N PRO A 1004 -22.41 -11.81 -3.31
CA PRO A 1004 -23.83 -11.58 -3.04
C PRO A 1004 -24.74 -12.46 -3.92
N TRP A 1005 -24.36 -12.72 -5.17
CA TRP A 1005 -25.13 -13.57 -6.05
C TRP A 1005 -25.07 -15.03 -5.63
N PHE A 1006 -23.91 -15.55 -5.22
CA PHE A 1006 -23.80 -16.89 -4.64
C PHE A 1006 -24.65 -17.03 -3.37
N ALA A 1007 -24.59 -16.05 -2.47
CA ALA A 1007 -25.44 -16.01 -1.28
C ALA A 1007 -26.94 -15.97 -1.64
N SER A 1008 -27.32 -15.24 -2.68
CA SER A 1008 -28.69 -15.16 -3.16
C SER A 1008 -29.21 -16.48 -3.71
N VAL A 1009 -28.40 -17.19 -4.51
CA VAL A 1009 -28.73 -18.49 -5.10
C VAL A 1009 -28.86 -19.54 -4.01
N LEU A 1010 -27.92 -19.59 -3.06
CA LEU A 1010 -27.99 -20.48 -1.91
C LEU A 1010 -29.27 -20.20 -1.08
N GLY A 1011 -29.55 -18.92 -0.80
CA GLY A 1011 -30.75 -18.51 -0.09
C GLY A 1011 -32.03 -18.93 -0.82
N ALA A 1012 -32.10 -18.72 -2.13
CA ALA A 1012 -33.24 -19.15 -2.95
C ALA A 1012 -33.40 -20.68 -2.97
N GLY A 1013 -32.30 -21.43 -3.07
CA GLY A 1013 -32.29 -22.89 -2.99
C GLY A 1013 -32.82 -23.41 -1.66
N LEU A 1014 -32.37 -22.83 -0.53
CA LEU A 1014 -32.90 -23.11 0.80
C LEU A 1014 -34.38 -22.75 0.90
N ALA A 1015 -34.80 -21.64 0.29
CA ALA A 1015 -36.18 -21.21 0.27
C ALA A 1015 -37.10 -22.22 -0.43
N VAL A 1016 -36.69 -22.69 -1.62
CA VAL A 1016 -37.39 -23.70 -2.42
C VAL A 1016 -37.42 -25.05 -1.72
N LEU A 1017 -36.29 -25.52 -1.20
CA LEU A 1017 -36.23 -26.77 -0.43
C LEU A 1017 -37.17 -26.71 0.78
N GLY A 1018 -37.16 -25.58 1.48
CA GLY A 1018 -38.08 -25.30 2.59
C GLY A 1018 -39.55 -25.39 2.17
N ALA A 1019 -39.91 -24.77 1.04
CA ALA A 1019 -41.25 -24.83 0.48
C ALA A 1019 -41.67 -26.26 0.10
N ILE A 1020 -40.78 -27.05 -0.51
CA ILE A 1020 -41.03 -28.46 -0.86
C ILE A 1020 -41.28 -29.31 0.40
N LEU A 1021 -40.47 -29.13 1.45
CA LEU A 1021 -40.64 -29.83 2.73
C LEU A 1021 -41.93 -29.41 3.45
N ALA A 1022 -42.40 -28.19 3.22
CA ALA A 1022 -43.62 -27.63 3.76
C ALA A 1022 -44.91 -28.13 3.06
N LEU A 1023 -44.81 -28.74 1.87
CA LEU A 1023 -45.96 -29.32 1.16
C LEU A 1023 -46.58 -30.48 1.95
N PRO A 1024 -47.92 -30.63 1.96
CA PRO A 1024 -48.57 -31.78 2.57
C PRO A 1024 -48.24 -33.04 1.77
N GLY A 1025 -47.60 -34.02 2.41
CA GLY A 1025 -47.28 -35.29 1.75
C GLY A 1025 -48.55 -36.02 1.28
N LYS A 1026 -48.57 -36.48 0.03
CA LYS A 1026 -49.56 -37.47 -0.44
C LYS A 1026 -49.32 -38.76 0.33
N ARG A 1027 -50.27 -39.19 1.16
CA ARG A 1027 -50.30 -40.58 1.65
C ARG A 1027 -50.62 -41.47 0.43
N PRO A 1028 -49.92 -42.60 0.21
CA PRO A 1028 -50.45 -43.61 -0.68
C PRO A 1028 -51.76 -44.13 -0.09
N PHE A 1029 -52.81 -44.09 -0.89
CA PHE A 1029 -54.09 -44.71 -0.58
C PHE A 1029 -53.85 -46.23 -0.60
N VAL A 1030 -53.84 -46.87 0.57
CA VAL A 1030 -53.89 -48.34 0.66
C VAL A 1030 -55.36 -48.71 0.72
N ASP A 1031 -55.82 -49.32 -0.35
CA ASP A 1031 -57.15 -49.91 -0.51
C ASP A 1031 -57.29 -51.07 0.49
N GLN A 1032 -58.25 -50.97 1.41
CA GLN A 1032 -58.69 -52.10 2.22
C GLN A 1032 -59.94 -52.68 1.55
N THR A 1033 -59.71 -53.55 0.57
CA THR A 1033 -60.72 -54.51 0.13
C THR A 1033 -60.77 -55.70 1.07
N GLU A 1034 -61.99 -56.20 1.23
CA GLU A 1034 -62.47 -57.21 2.15
C GLU A 1034 -61.68 -58.52 2.15
N ASP A 1035 -61.45 -59.09 3.33
CA ASP A 1035 -61.45 -60.54 3.50
C ASP A 1035 -62.22 -60.89 4.77
N ALA A 1036 -63.38 -61.52 4.56
CA ALA A 1036 -64.29 -62.00 5.57
C ALA A 1036 -63.77 -63.32 6.19
N ALA A 1037 -63.79 -63.42 7.51
CA ALA A 1037 -63.60 -64.68 8.22
C ALA A 1037 -64.89 -65.54 8.15
N PRO A 1038 -64.78 -66.88 8.03
CA PRO A 1038 -65.94 -67.75 8.16
C PRO A 1038 -66.30 -67.96 9.64
N ALA A 1039 -67.58 -67.90 9.93
CA ALA A 1039 -68.18 -68.33 11.18
C ALA A 1039 -68.25 -69.87 11.26
N GLY A 1040 -68.17 -70.40 12.48
CA GLY A 1040 -68.64 -71.75 12.78
C GLY A 1040 -68.17 -72.28 14.11
N VAL A 1041 -69.02 -72.20 15.13
CA VAL A 1041 -69.02 -73.13 16.27
C VAL A 1041 -70.33 -73.92 16.18
N ASP A 1042 -70.19 -75.24 16.33
CA ASP A 1042 -71.09 -76.36 16.03
C ASP A 1042 -72.60 -76.19 16.26
N SER A 1043 -73.39 -76.50 15.21
CA SER A 1043 -74.38 -77.60 15.13
C SER A 1043 -75.12 -77.59 13.79
#